data_AF-J7G9R4-F1
#
_entry.id   AF-J7G9R4-F1
#
_cell.length_a   1.000
_cell.length_b   1.000
_cell.length_c   1.000
_cell.angle_alpha   90.00
_cell.angle_beta   90.00
_cell.angle_gamma   90.00
#
_symmetry.space_group_name_H-M   'P 1'
#
loop_
_entity.id
_entity.type
_entity.pdbx_description
1 polymer ?
#
loop_
_entity_poly.entity_id
_entity_poly.type
_entity_poly.pdbx_seq_one_letter_code
_entity_poly.pdbx_strand_id
1 'polypeptide(L)'
;MEERVDDSDFSTSIKFLEKNLDIIYNSKNPKDRWKSQKILNKFQNKKDSWNLVFKIFEIGNIRIVYFCLMLLDRIVSFSWCNFDVWWKEKIQNFLTEKVFQISLKIDKNKEDFIILTKINVILIKIVCQSEKSLFYTYMNDFLDSSKKNEYICENNFNLVLIFFEEVYSNPNFEFIKEFYFIDLRFDQIFQKIKKMIFSVLYRSYILCQSHPNLVILSLITLKRLVEISFEKVKLEKNFLEILVILCAKPGIRSYSLECMIELCKNPKIFFFIVENKALENFIIQFHENFFVGENWIDLIGQSNQEILEFLKNSTIFLSLFFENYEVNQCSLSMDFFPLLLEKKKSWFLLILQFMIKISCLPDFEIFKICLEWWTLFINQLFLDKSVVFFLFDYFFFYILIDLKVILISRMPKPEEILIRTDENDQIIRESSIETNANHVHSLQKNLLIKLTSIDFYSTKFIINEKLNFQFTYKILEKNTINALCWSISSVSYGYVTSLGYILPKYVLSLEEEEFLTTIIKNLLYLCDSKIKKDEKSIIASNIMYIVGEFHIFLEKHLNFLRVVINKLFDFIYENHPGIKDMACDVFLKISKKCPLQIVEKFQKKRDTLLDEIFEKFDSLIYFLEFHQKKEFITAIGILINYVEENWKRNFYIKEIFLIFFDFHWHFYFKKNLFSKNPKIIRNIVHFFNINNLIGKILSKKYCSWFQLIFNEIGFMYNWIHHQGENIFFFEQKNFLKSKNLRLLKNLRKEILIIFEKYMEICIFDKRNTFYLQNLYLLCHSIFSHYGNTKNPSWWDFKVIVFCIRVLKKRKNFLEINFITLIFNAIFRPTLEIIKNNFEDFPDIRFFFFLLLDSLVCEYFHFISESDENSKIDENKIETIIHALNWGIKHTEKIISKQTSKTFLTFLFLIKKKKLERYIYIRFSKQILFDVITIITDKLHISNLIIHCKLLFFFLENSKIYVDNVYLNFLLKSIFGKIFFFMDKKYLDKFVILILIGKDEKVIFEEFTKILNLNRIDFEESFSS
;
A
#
# COMPACT_ATOMS: atom_id res chain seq x y z
N MET A 1 -44.64 27.65 2.66
CA MET A 1 -45.17 26.60 1.78
C MET A 1 -44.25 25.38 1.80
N GLU A 2 -43.84 25.00 3.00
CA GLU A 2 -43.17 23.76 3.33
C GLU A 2 -44.22 22.98 4.11
N GLU A 3 -44.33 21.65 3.92
CA GLU A 3 -45.16 20.74 4.75
C GLU A 3 -46.62 20.45 4.38
N ARG A 4 -47.03 20.45 3.10
CA ARG A 4 -48.23 19.68 2.70
C ARG A 4 -47.95 18.79 1.51
N VAL A 5 -47.51 17.57 1.82
CA VAL A 5 -47.81 16.40 0.99
C VAL A 5 -48.79 15.60 1.84
N ASP A 6 -50.03 16.10 1.90
CA ASP A 6 -51.18 15.35 2.40
C ASP A 6 -51.62 14.39 1.28
N ASP A 7 -52.04 13.19 1.68
CA ASP A 7 -52.20 11.98 0.87
C ASP A 7 -53.32 12.00 -0.20
N SER A 8 -53.70 13.16 -0.76
CA SER A 8 -54.83 13.24 -1.71
C SER A 8 -54.55 13.79 -3.12
N ASP A 9 -53.42 14.46 -3.38
CA ASP A 9 -53.15 15.03 -4.72
C ASP A 9 -51.91 14.43 -5.41
N PHE A 10 -52.13 13.35 -6.16
CA PHE A 10 -51.10 12.65 -6.94
C PHE A 10 -50.29 13.59 -7.88
N SER A 11 -50.96 14.56 -8.53
CA SER A 11 -50.34 15.49 -9.49
C SER A 11 -49.41 16.54 -8.85
N THR A 12 -49.62 16.89 -7.57
CA THR A 12 -48.80 17.88 -6.86
C THR A 12 -47.50 17.24 -6.35
N SER A 13 -47.54 15.97 -5.96
CA SER A 13 -46.37 15.20 -5.52
C SER A 13 -45.33 15.01 -6.63
N ILE A 14 -45.77 14.80 -7.88
CA ILE A 14 -44.89 14.63 -9.05
C ILE A 14 -44.20 15.94 -9.41
N LYS A 15 -44.96 17.04 -9.52
CA LYS A 15 -44.39 18.37 -9.80
C LYS A 15 -43.42 18.82 -8.70
N PHE A 16 -43.66 18.40 -7.46
CA PHE A 16 -42.75 18.66 -6.34
C PHE A 16 -41.45 17.87 -6.44
N LEU A 17 -41.50 16.60 -6.86
CA LEU A 17 -40.31 15.78 -7.10
C LEU A 17 -39.49 16.30 -8.30
N GLU A 18 -40.15 16.65 -9.40
CA GLU A 18 -39.52 17.24 -10.58
C GLU A 18 -38.75 18.50 -10.22
N LYS A 19 -39.40 19.44 -9.53
CA LYS A 19 -38.79 20.71 -9.13
C LYS A 19 -37.54 20.51 -8.25
N ASN A 20 -37.57 19.57 -7.31
CA ASN A 20 -36.43 19.32 -6.43
C ASN A 20 -35.30 18.56 -7.13
N LEU A 21 -35.61 17.65 -8.05
CA LEU A 21 -34.61 16.97 -8.89
C LEU A 21 -33.94 17.96 -9.85
N ASP A 22 -34.71 18.86 -10.47
CA ASP A 22 -34.17 19.91 -11.35
C ASP A 22 -33.27 20.89 -10.61
N ILE A 23 -33.58 21.23 -9.36
CA ILE A 23 -32.69 22.04 -8.51
C ILE A 23 -31.36 21.31 -8.28
N ILE A 24 -31.36 19.99 -8.06
CA ILE A 24 -30.12 19.23 -7.82
C ILE A 24 -29.23 19.20 -9.06
N TYR A 25 -29.80 18.93 -10.24
CA TYR A 25 -29.04 18.80 -11.48
C TYR A 25 -28.66 20.14 -12.10
N ASN A 26 -29.55 21.15 -12.06
CA ASN A 26 -29.38 22.39 -12.83
C ASN A 26 -28.95 23.61 -11.99
N SER A 27 -29.14 23.64 -10.67
CA SER A 27 -28.78 24.83 -9.87
C SER A 27 -27.26 24.99 -9.72
N LYS A 28 -26.72 26.21 -9.80
CA LYS A 28 -25.28 26.49 -9.55
C LYS A 28 -24.96 26.69 -8.05
N ASN A 29 -25.97 26.87 -7.20
CA ASN A 29 -25.82 27.16 -5.77
C ASN A 29 -25.77 25.88 -4.91
N PRO A 30 -24.68 25.64 -4.15
CA PRO A 30 -24.53 24.41 -3.35
C PRO A 30 -25.53 24.32 -2.19
N LYS A 31 -25.98 25.47 -1.64
CA LYS A 31 -26.96 25.52 -0.55
C LYS A 31 -28.34 25.01 -0.98
N ASP A 32 -28.75 25.34 -2.20
CA ASP A 32 -30.06 24.93 -2.74
C ASP A 32 -30.06 23.44 -3.08
N ARG A 33 -28.96 22.93 -3.67
CA ARG A 33 -28.73 21.49 -3.86
C ARG A 33 -28.83 20.72 -2.53
N TRP A 34 -28.19 21.22 -1.46
CA TRP A 34 -28.22 20.56 -0.15
C TRP A 34 -29.62 20.54 0.48
N LYS A 35 -30.38 21.64 0.35
CA LYS A 35 -31.78 21.70 0.80
C LYS A 35 -32.66 20.71 0.04
N SER A 36 -32.57 20.69 -1.28
CA SER A 36 -33.33 19.74 -2.11
C SER A 36 -32.92 18.28 -1.83
N GLN A 37 -31.64 17.98 -1.64
CA GLN A 37 -31.18 16.64 -1.25
C GLN A 37 -31.73 16.20 0.11
N LYS A 38 -31.76 17.10 1.10
CA LYS A 38 -32.37 16.82 2.42
C LYS A 38 -33.86 16.49 2.29
N ILE A 39 -34.59 17.24 1.46
CA ILE A 39 -36.02 17.04 1.23
C ILE A 39 -36.25 15.68 0.54
N LEU A 40 -35.46 15.35 -0.48
CA LEU A 40 -35.55 14.05 -1.15
C LEU A 40 -35.20 12.90 -0.19
N ASN A 41 -34.18 13.03 0.65
CA ASN A 41 -33.85 12.01 1.65
C ASN A 41 -34.99 11.80 2.68
N LYS A 42 -35.66 12.89 3.11
CA LYS A 42 -36.86 12.79 3.96
C LYS A 42 -37.98 12.05 3.24
N PHE A 43 -38.19 12.32 1.95
CA PHE A 43 -39.18 11.62 1.13
C PHE A 43 -38.83 10.13 0.97
N GLN A 44 -37.56 9.79 0.73
CA GLN A 44 -37.08 8.41 0.64
C GLN A 44 -37.28 7.60 1.93
N ASN A 45 -37.39 8.27 3.09
CA ASN A 45 -37.62 7.61 4.36
C ASN A 45 -39.12 7.41 4.69
N LYS A 46 -40.04 7.92 3.88
CA LYS A 46 -41.49 7.67 4.07
C LYS A 46 -41.84 6.24 3.66
N LYS A 47 -42.60 5.54 4.51
CA LYS A 47 -42.97 4.12 4.34
C LYS A 47 -43.79 3.84 3.07
N ASP A 48 -44.62 4.79 2.62
CA ASP A 48 -45.53 4.60 1.48
C ASP A 48 -45.01 5.20 0.15
N SER A 49 -43.79 5.72 0.15
CA SER A 49 -43.21 6.42 -1.01
C SER A 49 -43.08 5.55 -2.27
N TRP A 50 -43.08 4.22 -2.12
CA TRP A 50 -42.99 3.24 -3.22
C TRP A 50 -44.28 3.02 -4.00
N ASN A 51 -45.44 3.31 -3.40
CA ASN A 51 -46.73 3.21 -4.10
C ASN A 51 -46.79 4.10 -5.34
N LEU A 52 -46.02 5.20 -5.32
CA LEU A 52 -45.92 6.15 -6.41
C LEU A 52 -45.13 5.60 -7.61
N VAL A 53 -44.30 4.56 -7.41
CA VAL A 53 -43.42 4.04 -8.45
C VAL A 53 -44.23 3.50 -9.64
N PHE A 54 -45.29 2.73 -9.39
CA PHE A 54 -46.14 2.18 -10.45
C PHE A 54 -46.77 3.25 -11.36
N LYS A 55 -47.19 4.37 -10.77
CA LYS A 55 -47.89 5.44 -11.48
C LYS A 55 -46.95 6.46 -12.13
N ILE A 56 -45.75 6.65 -11.57
CA ILE A 56 -44.75 7.61 -12.08
C ILE A 56 -44.01 7.04 -13.30
N PHE A 57 -43.87 5.72 -13.40
CA PHE A 57 -43.24 5.07 -14.56
C PHE A 57 -43.90 5.39 -15.90
N GLU A 58 -45.18 5.80 -15.90
CA GLU A 58 -45.94 6.16 -17.10
C GLU A 58 -45.71 7.61 -17.56
N ILE A 59 -45.09 8.47 -16.73
CA ILE A 59 -45.02 9.94 -16.95
C ILE A 59 -43.76 10.36 -17.74
N GLY A 60 -42.90 9.43 -18.15
CA GLY A 60 -41.88 9.65 -19.17
C GLY A 60 -40.64 10.47 -18.77
N ASN A 61 -40.61 11.13 -17.61
CA ASN A 61 -39.43 11.88 -17.15
C ASN A 61 -38.38 10.95 -16.48
N ILE A 62 -37.27 10.71 -17.18
CA ILE A 62 -36.19 9.77 -16.81
C ILE A 62 -35.64 10.01 -15.41
N ARG A 63 -35.53 11.27 -14.99
CA ARG A 63 -34.95 11.62 -13.68
C ARG A 63 -35.84 11.13 -12.53
N ILE A 64 -37.16 11.25 -12.69
CA ILE A 64 -38.11 10.78 -11.69
C ILE A 64 -38.18 9.27 -11.71
N VAL A 65 -38.19 8.67 -12.90
CA VAL A 65 -38.17 7.20 -13.06
C VAL A 65 -36.95 6.60 -12.39
N TYR A 66 -35.76 7.18 -12.59
CA TYR A 66 -34.53 6.73 -11.93
C TYR A 66 -34.58 6.92 -10.41
N PHE A 67 -35.10 8.06 -9.92
CA PHE A 67 -35.30 8.26 -8.48
C PHE A 67 -36.27 7.25 -7.87
N CYS A 68 -37.34 6.90 -8.58
CA CYS A 68 -38.30 5.87 -8.18
C CYS A 68 -37.66 4.48 -8.17
N LEU A 69 -36.80 4.16 -9.14
CA LEU A 69 -36.01 2.94 -9.12
C LEU A 69 -35.03 2.91 -7.95
N MET A 70 -34.42 4.04 -7.57
CA MET A 70 -33.59 4.11 -6.37
C MET A 70 -34.39 3.87 -5.07
N LEU A 71 -35.65 4.31 -5.01
CA LEU A 71 -36.56 3.99 -3.91
C LEU A 71 -36.85 2.50 -3.84
N LEU A 72 -37.21 1.88 -4.98
CA LEU A 72 -37.44 0.44 -5.06
C LEU A 72 -36.18 -0.34 -4.68
N ASP A 73 -35.02 0.02 -5.22
CA ASP A 73 -33.74 -0.62 -4.89
C ASP A 73 -33.48 -0.59 -3.37
N ARG A 74 -33.69 0.57 -2.74
CA ARG A 74 -33.56 0.71 -1.30
C ARG A 74 -34.57 -0.14 -0.54
N ILE A 75 -35.78 -0.31 -1.04
CA ILE A 75 -36.82 -1.11 -0.37
C ILE A 75 -36.56 -2.61 -0.52
N VAL A 76 -36.16 -3.05 -1.71
CA VAL A 76 -35.70 -4.42 -1.92
C VAL A 76 -34.50 -4.69 -1.00
N SER A 77 -33.56 -3.76 -0.91
CA SER A 77 -32.41 -3.92 -0.04
C SER A 77 -32.66 -3.63 1.45
N PHE A 78 -33.75 -2.96 1.86
CA PHE A 78 -34.00 -2.51 3.26
C PHE A 78 -35.39 -2.85 3.88
N SER A 79 -36.36 -3.43 3.18
CA SER A 79 -37.60 -3.93 3.80
C SER A 79 -38.34 -5.06 3.07
N TRP A 80 -37.80 -5.64 1.98
CA TRP A 80 -38.50 -6.62 1.14
C TRP A 80 -39.20 -7.77 1.89
N CYS A 81 -38.55 -8.43 2.85
CA CYS A 81 -39.12 -9.57 3.57
C CYS A 81 -40.44 -9.22 4.27
N ASN A 82 -40.58 -7.99 4.76
CA ASN A 82 -41.74 -7.51 5.52
C ASN A 82 -42.95 -7.15 4.65
N PHE A 83 -42.84 -7.22 3.32
CA PHE A 83 -43.95 -6.94 2.41
C PHE A 83 -44.90 -8.12 2.28
N ASP A 84 -46.19 -7.82 2.12
CA ASP A 84 -47.20 -8.81 1.78
C ASP A 84 -46.86 -9.51 0.45
N VAL A 85 -47.18 -10.79 0.36
CA VAL A 85 -46.92 -11.63 -0.83
C VAL A 85 -47.53 -11.03 -2.09
N TRP A 86 -48.74 -10.46 -1.99
CA TRP A 86 -49.42 -9.80 -3.11
C TRP A 86 -48.62 -8.61 -3.69
N TRP A 87 -48.00 -7.79 -2.84
CA TRP A 87 -47.20 -6.66 -3.29
C TRP A 87 -45.87 -7.10 -3.88
N LYS A 88 -45.25 -8.17 -3.36
CA LYS A 88 -44.04 -8.77 -3.92
C LYS A 88 -44.27 -9.25 -5.35
N GLU A 89 -45.33 -10.03 -5.58
CA GLU A 89 -45.71 -10.53 -6.90
C GLU A 89 -46.04 -9.39 -7.88
N LYS A 90 -46.79 -8.37 -7.42
CA LYS A 90 -47.16 -7.23 -8.25
C LYS A 90 -45.96 -6.40 -8.70
N ILE A 91 -45.01 -6.12 -7.79
CA ILE A 91 -43.77 -5.41 -8.14
C ILE A 91 -42.95 -6.25 -9.11
N GLN A 92 -42.84 -7.55 -8.87
CA GLN A 92 -42.07 -8.46 -9.70
C GLN A 92 -42.63 -8.55 -11.13
N ASN A 93 -43.95 -8.76 -11.28
CA ASN A 93 -44.62 -8.81 -12.57
C ASN A 93 -44.52 -7.48 -13.34
N PHE A 94 -44.60 -6.37 -12.64
CA PHE A 94 -44.42 -5.05 -13.25
C PHE A 94 -43.00 -4.86 -13.80
N LEU A 95 -41.97 -5.24 -13.03
CA LEU A 95 -40.58 -5.10 -13.47
C LEU A 95 -40.27 -6.04 -14.64
N THR A 96 -40.74 -7.29 -14.60
CA THR A 96 -40.52 -8.26 -15.70
C THR A 96 -41.21 -7.79 -16.99
N GLU A 97 -42.44 -7.27 -16.91
CA GLU A 97 -43.14 -6.72 -18.06
C GLU A 97 -42.40 -5.51 -18.65
N LYS A 98 -41.88 -4.61 -17.80
CA LYS A 98 -41.10 -3.45 -18.27
C LYS A 98 -39.78 -3.85 -18.90
N VAL A 99 -39.07 -4.84 -18.35
CA VAL A 99 -37.86 -5.41 -18.99
C VAL A 99 -38.19 -5.97 -20.37
N PHE A 100 -39.29 -6.72 -20.50
CA PHE A 100 -39.73 -7.26 -21.77
C PHE A 100 -40.08 -6.16 -22.80
N GLN A 101 -40.84 -5.15 -22.39
CA GLN A 101 -41.22 -4.01 -23.26
C GLN A 101 -40.00 -3.20 -23.73
N ILE A 102 -39.04 -2.92 -22.85
CA ILE A 102 -37.85 -2.12 -23.19
C ILE A 102 -36.85 -2.94 -24.01
N SER A 103 -36.69 -4.24 -23.73
CA SER A 103 -35.75 -5.10 -24.46
C SER A 103 -36.17 -5.39 -25.89
N LEU A 104 -37.47 -5.35 -26.22
CA LEU A 104 -37.99 -5.53 -27.58
C LEU A 104 -37.77 -4.31 -28.50
N LYS A 105 -37.45 -3.13 -27.97
CA LYS A 105 -37.20 -1.94 -28.78
C LYS A 105 -35.89 -2.07 -29.54
N ILE A 106 -35.94 -1.87 -30.86
CA ILE A 106 -34.79 -1.93 -31.78
C ILE A 106 -33.89 -0.71 -31.59
N ASP A 107 -34.47 0.50 -31.52
CA ASP A 107 -33.74 1.75 -31.25
C ASP A 107 -33.79 2.10 -29.76
N LYS A 108 -32.77 1.67 -29.02
CA LYS A 108 -32.64 2.01 -27.58
C LYS A 108 -31.92 3.36 -27.45
N ASN A 109 -32.59 4.35 -26.87
CA ASN A 109 -31.91 5.58 -26.47
C ASN A 109 -30.96 5.30 -25.29
N LYS A 110 -29.92 6.14 -25.10
CA LYS A 110 -29.01 6.04 -23.93
C LYS A 110 -29.78 6.02 -22.60
N GLU A 111 -30.92 6.71 -22.56
CA GLU A 111 -31.81 6.78 -21.41
C GLU A 111 -32.53 5.46 -21.11
N ASP A 112 -33.00 4.77 -22.15
CA ASP A 112 -33.60 3.45 -22.02
C ASP A 112 -32.59 2.43 -21.48
N PHE A 113 -31.31 2.55 -21.87
CA PHE A 113 -30.23 1.69 -21.36
C PHE A 113 -29.96 1.91 -19.85
N ILE A 114 -29.95 3.16 -19.38
CA ILE A 114 -29.76 3.48 -17.95
C ILE A 114 -30.93 2.93 -17.11
N ILE A 115 -32.16 3.09 -17.62
CA ILE A 115 -33.35 2.58 -16.93
C ILE A 115 -33.33 1.05 -16.91
N LEU A 116 -33.05 0.41 -18.05
CA LEU A 116 -33.00 -1.05 -18.17
C LEU A 116 -31.94 -1.68 -17.25
N THR A 117 -30.72 -1.14 -17.24
CA THR A 117 -29.65 -1.63 -16.35
C THR A 117 -30.02 -1.51 -14.88
N LYS A 118 -30.67 -0.40 -14.47
CA LYS A 118 -31.11 -0.24 -13.08
C LYS A 118 -32.27 -1.18 -12.71
N ILE A 119 -33.22 -1.40 -13.60
CA ILE A 119 -34.30 -2.39 -13.40
C ILE A 119 -33.71 -3.79 -13.27
N ASN A 120 -32.74 -4.15 -14.12
CA ASN A 120 -32.07 -5.46 -14.07
C ASN A 120 -31.43 -5.73 -12.70
N VAL A 121 -30.73 -4.73 -12.12
CA VAL A 121 -30.17 -4.83 -10.75
C VAL A 121 -31.26 -5.11 -9.71
N ILE A 122 -32.35 -4.35 -9.74
CA ILE A 122 -33.44 -4.52 -8.76
C ILE A 122 -34.10 -5.89 -8.90
N LEU A 123 -34.33 -6.34 -10.13
CA LEU A 123 -34.94 -7.64 -10.40
C LEU A 123 -34.09 -8.78 -9.84
N ILE A 124 -32.78 -8.72 -10.00
CA ILE A 124 -31.86 -9.75 -9.47
C ILE A 124 -31.84 -9.73 -7.95
N LYS A 125 -31.82 -8.56 -7.32
CA LYS A 125 -31.95 -8.47 -5.85
C LYS A 125 -33.24 -9.11 -5.34
N ILE A 126 -34.36 -8.92 -6.05
CA ILE A 126 -35.64 -9.55 -5.73
C ILE A 126 -35.52 -11.07 -5.86
N VAL A 127 -34.95 -11.54 -6.96
CA VAL A 127 -34.75 -12.99 -7.23
C VAL A 127 -33.86 -13.62 -6.17
N CYS A 128 -32.74 -12.99 -5.80
CA CYS A 128 -31.83 -13.46 -4.74
C CYS A 128 -32.46 -13.48 -3.34
N GLN A 129 -33.52 -12.70 -3.10
CA GLN A 129 -34.26 -12.66 -1.83
C GLN A 129 -35.53 -13.53 -1.83
N SER A 130 -35.88 -14.14 -2.97
CA SER A 130 -37.05 -15.02 -3.09
C SER A 130 -36.80 -16.41 -2.50
N GLU A 131 -37.88 -17.16 -2.25
CA GLU A 131 -37.78 -18.56 -1.82
C GLU A 131 -37.05 -19.41 -2.87
N LYS A 132 -36.31 -20.44 -2.41
CA LYS A 132 -35.45 -21.26 -3.28
C LYS A 132 -36.20 -21.90 -4.45
N SER A 133 -37.41 -22.40 -4.23
CA SER A 133 -38.24 -23.02 -5.28
C SER A 133 -38.57 -22.03 -6.39
N LEU A 134 -39.03 -20.85 -6.01
CA LEU A 134 -39.35 -19.75 -6.90
C LEU A 134 -38.13 -19.24 -7.65
N PHE A 135 -36.98 -19.12 -6.98
CA PHE A 135 -35.72 -18.75 -7.62
C PHE A 135 -35.39 -19.66 -8.81
N TYR A 136 -35.47 -20.99 -8.64
CA TYR A 136 -35.16 -21.94 -9.71
C TYR A 136 -36.16 -21.87 -10.87
N THR A 137 -37.45 -21.69 -10.61
CA THR A 137 -38.44 -21.51 -11.68
C THR A 137 -38.18 -20.23 -12.45
N TYR A 138 -37.93 -19.11 -11.75
CA TYR A 138 -37.64 -17.82 -12.38
C TYR A 138 -36.40 -17.87 -13.26
N MET A 139 -35.29 -18.43 -12.77
CA MET A 139 -34.07 -18.55 -13.56
C MET A 139 -34.26 -19.44 -14.78
N ASN A 140 -35.08 -20.50 -14.68
CA ASN A 140 -35.39 -21.36 -15.81
C ASN A 140 -36.23 -20.63 -16.88
N ASP A 141 -37.33 -19.97 -16.48
CA ASP A 141 -38.20 -19.22 -17.39
C ASP A 141 -37.43 -18.09 -18.08
N PHE A 142 -36.60 -17.41 -17.30
CA PHE A 142 -35.71 -16.37 -17.77
C PHE A 142 -34.72 -16.88 -18.83
N LEU A 143 -34.03 -18.00 -18.58
CA LEU A 143 -33.10 -18.58 -19.54
C LEU A 143 -33.82 -19.13 -20.77
N ASP A 144 -35.03 -19.70 -20.62
CA ASP A 144 -35.80 -20.19 -21.76
C ASP A 144 -36.37 -19.06 -22.64
N SER A 145 -36.58 -17.86 -22.08
CA SER A 145 -36.97 -16.66 -22.84
C SER A 145 -35.89 -16.17 -23.83
N SER A 146 -34.62 -16.50 -23.58
CA SER A 146 -33.49 -16.10 -24.45
C SER A 146 -33.60 -16.65 -25.88
N LYS A 147 -34.34 -17.76 -26.06
CA LYS A 147 -34.54 -18.41 -27.36
C LYS A 147 -35.49 -17.65 -28.28
N LYS A 148 -36.26 -16.68 -27.76
CA LYS A 148 -37.32 -16.00 -28.50
C LYS A 148 -36.81 -14.87 -29.40
N ASN A 149 -35.88 -14.05 -28.92
CA ASN A 149 -35.35 -12.88 -29.65
C ASN A 149 -33.91 -12.59 -29.20
N GLU A 150 -33.07 -12.17 -30.15
CA GLU A 150 -31.66 -11.85 -29.94
C GLU A 150 -31.47 -10.65 -28.99
N TYR A 151 -32.32 -9.63 -29.05
CA TYR A 151 -32.28 -8.48 -28.12
C TYR A 151 -32.69 -8.84 -26.68
N ILE A 152 -33.57 -9.83 -26.53
CA ILE A 152 -33.93 -10.38 -25.21
C ILE A 152 -32.75 -11.20 -24.69
N CYS A 153 -32.12 -12.01 -25.55
CA CYS A 153 -30.93 -12.76 -25.21
C CYS A 153 -29.79 -11.85 -24.73
N GLU A 154 -29.57 -10.70 -25.40
CA GLU A 154 -28.59 -9.68 -25.01
C GLU A 154 -28.86 -9.15 -23.58
N ASN A 155 -30.09 -8.76 -23.29
CA ASN A 155 -30.46 -8.32 -21.95
C ASN A 155 -30.36 -9.44 -20.92
N ASN A 156 -30.65 -10.68 -21.33
CA ASN A 156 -30.59 -11.81 -20.44
C ASN A 156 -29.13 -12.12 -20.03
N PHE A 157 -28.17 -11.95 -20.93
CA PHE A 157 -26.75 -12.01 -20.54
C PHE A 157 -26.37 -10.92 -19.53
N ASN A 158 -26.84 -9.67 -19.71
CA ASN A 158 -26.60 -8.60 -18.74
C ASN A 158 -27.15 -8.94 -17.35
N LEU A 159 -28.35 -9.52 -17.28
CA LEU A 159 -28.94 -10.00 -16.04
C LEU A 159 -28.12 -11.14 -15.42
N VAL A 160 -27.64 -12.11 -16.20
CA VAL A 160 -26.73 -13.15 -15.69
C VAL A 160 -25.44 -12.54 -15.14
N LEU A 161 -24.86 -11.54 -15.80
CA LEU A 161 -23.66 -10.85 -15.32
C LEU A 161 -23.91 -10.15 -13.98
N ILE A 162 -24.99 -9.38 -13.88
CA ILE A 162 -25.36 -8.70 -12.64
C ILE A 162 -25.62 -9.73 -11.53
N PHE A 163 -26.23 -10.88 -11.86
CA PHE A 163 -26.44 -11.96 -10.90
C PHE A 163 -25.10 -12.52 -10.39
N PHE A 164 -24.14 -12.77 -11.28
CA PHE A 164 -22.81 -13.16 -10.86
C PHE A 164 -22.13 -12.07 -10.02
N GLU A 165 -22.23 -10.80 -10.39
CA GLU A 165 -21.67 -9.71 -9.60
C GLU A 165 -22.32 -9.63 -8.21
N GLU A 166 -23.64 -9.75 -8.10
CA GLU A 166 -24.33 -9.68 -6.80
C GLU A 166 -24.01 -10.87 -5.91
N VAL A 167 -23.91 -12.08 -6.47
CA VAL A 167 -23.52 -13.27 -5.69
C VAL A 167 -22.03 -13.21 -5.32
N TYR A 168 -21.15 -12.70 -6.20
CA TYR A 168 -19.70 -12.77 -6.00
C TYR A 168 -19.06 -11.59 -5.28
N SER A 169 -19.52 -10.38 -5.52
CA SER A 169 -18.91 -9.15 -4.99
C SER A 169 -19.54 -8.65 -3.69
N ASN A 170 -20.80 -8.98 -3.41
CA ASN A 170 -21.46 -8.52 -2.20
C ASN A 170 -21.20 -9.46 -1.00
N PRO A 171 -20.59 -8.97 0.09
CA PRO A 171 -20.34 -9.77 1.30
C PRO A 171 -21.64 -10.25 1.97
N ASN A 172 -22.74 -9.52 1.77
CA ASN A 172 -24.07 -9.90 2.26
C ASN A 172 -24.58 -11.23 1.65
N PHE A 173 -24.03 -11.65 0.50
CA PHE A 173 -24.43 -12.86 -0.22
C PHE A 173 -23.33 -13.94 -0.23
N GLU A 174 -22.26 -13.82 0.56
CA GLU A 174 -21.26 -14.89 0.70
C GLU A 174 -21.87 -16.19 1.25
N PHE A 175 -22.88 -16.11 2.13
CA PHE A 175 -23.63 -17.29 2.59
C PHE A 175 -24.49 -17.94 1.49
N ILE A 176 -24.92 -17.16 0.49
CA ILE A 176 -25.61 -17.69 -0.71
C ILE A 176 -24.64 -18.50 -1.56
N LYS A 177 -23.35 -18.16 -1.60
CA LYS A 177 -22.34 -18.99 -2.29
C LYS A 177 -22.27 -20.39 -1.70
N GLU A 178 -22.18 -20.53 -0.38
CA GLU A 178 -22.11 -21.86 0.23
C GLU A 178 -23.43 -22.62 0.10
N PHE A 179 -24.58 -21.95 0.26
CA PHE A 179 -25.88 -22.61 0.22
C PHE A 179 -26.37 -23.01 -1.19
N TYR A 180 -26.10 -22.22 -2.22
CA TYR A 180 -26.57 -22.51 -3.59
C TYR A 180 -25.58 -23.36 -4.40
N PHE A 181 -24.27 -23.29 -4.13
CA PHE A 181 -23.29 -24.12 -4.86
C PHE A 181 -23.29 -25.59 -4.45
N ILE A 182 -23.80 -25.90 -3.25
CA ILE A 182 -24.02 -27.28 -2.78
C ILE A 182 -25.31 -27.88 -3.39
N ASP A 183 -26.26 -27.04 -3.82
CA ASP A 183 -27.54 -27.49 -4.39
C ASP A 183 -27.38 -27.97 -5.85
N LEU A 184 -27.64 -29.25 -6.10
CA LEU A 184 -27.60 -29.88 -7.42
C LEU A 184 -28.49 -29.19 -8.46
N ARG A 185 -29.53 -28.46 -8.05
CA ARG A 185 -30.41 -27.72 -8.97
C ARG A 185 -29.70 -26.50 -9.58
N PHE A 186 -28.74 -25.92 -8.88
CA PHE A 186 -27.96 -24.81 -9.40
C PHE A 186 -27.02 -25.26 -10.54
N ASP A 187 -26.53 -26.51 -10.49
CA ASP A 187 -25.77 -27.10 -11.59
C ASP A 187 -26.58 -27.20 -12.89
N GLN A 188 -27.90 -27.42 -12.80
CA GLN A 188 -28.79 -27.42 -13.96
C GLN A 188 -28.91 -26.02 -14.58
N ILE A 189 -29.01 -24.97 -13.76
CA ILE A 189 -28.99 -23.57 -14.23
C ILE A 189 -27.65 -23.27 -14.91
N PHE A 190 -26.53 -23.64 -14.28
CA PHE A 190 -25.19 -23.48 -14.88
C PHE A 190 -25.09 -24.16 -16.24
N GLN A 191 -25.60 -25.39 -16.38
CA GLN A 191 -25.63 -26.09 -17.66
C GLN A 191 -26.51 -25.39 -18.70
N LYS A 192 -27.64 -24.79 -18.31
CA LYS A 192 -28.48 -24.00 -19.22
C LYS A 192 -27.79 -22.72 -19.67
N ILE A 193 -27.17 -21.95 -18.76
CA ILE A 193 -26.38 -20.75 -19.10
C ILE A 193 -25.25 -21.14 -20.06
N LYS A 194 -24.55 -22.24 -19.76
CA LYS A 194 -23.52 -22.80 -20.64
C LYS A 194 -24.09 -23.06 -22.04
N LYS A 195 -25.17 -23.84 -22.18
CA LYS A 195 -25.81 -24.11 -23.48
C LYS A 195 -26.19 -22.83 -24.23
N MET A 196 -26.67 -21.81 -23.53
CA MET A 196 -27.00 -20.50 -24.10
C MET A 196 -25.75 -19.83 -24.73
N ILE A 197 -24.64 -19.75 -23.97
CA ILE A 197 -23.36 -19.21 -24.45
C ILE A 197 -22.84 -19.97 -25.67
N PHE A 198 -22.78 -21.30 -25.59
CA PHE A 198 -22.30 -22.11 -26.71
C PHE A 198 -23.16 -21.95 -27.95
N SER A 199 -24.49 -21.83 -27.81
CA SER A 199 -25.37 -21.62 -28.97
C SER A 199 -25.12 -20.30 -29.71
N VAL A 200 -24.78 -19.24 -28.97
CA VAL A 200 -24.39 -17.94 -29.53
C VAL A 200 -23.01 -18.01 -30.18
N LEU A 201 -22.03 -18.62 -29.50
CA LEU A 201 -20.66 -18.73 -30.01
C LEU A 201 -20.54 -19.65 -31.24
N TYR A 202 -21.30 -20.73 -31.32
CA TYR A 202 -21.39 -21.55 -32.53
C TYR A 202 -22.01 -20.80 -33.73
N ARG A 203 -22.85 -19.79 -33.48
CA ARG A 203 -23.41 -18.88 -34.50
C ARG A 203 -22.62 -17.58 -34.70
N SER A 204 -21.45 -17.48 -34.07
CA SER A 204 -20.67 -16.24 -34.05
C SER A 204 -20.28 -15.72 -35.44
N TYR A 205 -20.12 -16.59 -36.44
CA TYR A 205 -19.83 -16.16 -37.82
C TYR A 205 -20.87 -15.17 -38.37
N ILE A 206 -22.16 -15.44 -38.15
CA ILE A 206 -23.28 -14.61 -38.60
C ILE A 206 -23.48 -13.43 -37.64
N LEU A 207 -23.49 -13.70 -36.33
CA LEU A 207 -23.80 -12.71 -35.30
C LEU A 207 -22.74 -11.60 -35.18
N CYS A 208 -21.48 -11.86 -35.58
CA CYS A 208 -20.47 -10.80 -35.62
C CYS A 208 -20.84 -9.66 -36.58
N GLN A 209 -21.64 -9.92 -37.63
CA GLN A 209 -22.06 -8.92 -38.60
C GLN A 209 -23.39 -8.25 -38.23
N SER A 210 -24.33 -8.99 -37.63
CA SER A 210 -25.65 -8.47 -37.27
C SER A 210 -25.72 -7.90 -35.84
N HIS A 211 -25.17 -8.60 -34.84
CA HIS A 211 -25.28 -8.27 -33.41
C HIS A 211 -23.95 -8.52 -32.65
N PRO A 212 -22.92 -7.68 -32.82
CA PRO A 212 -21.60 -7.88 -32.19
C PRO A 212 -21.66 -7.83 -30.66
N ASN A 213 -22.51 -6.98 -30.07
CA ASN A 213 -22.68 -6.86 -28.62
C ASN A 213 -23.13 -8.17 -27.97
N LEU A 214 -23.97 -8.95 -28.64
CA LEU A 214 -24.42 -10.26 -28.13
C LEU A 214 -23.25 -11.24 -27.99
N VAL A 215 -22.34 -11.23 -28.97
CA VAL A 215 -21.11 -12.05 -28.94
C VAL A 215 -20.20 -11.57 -27.82
N ILE A 216 -19.99 -10.25 -27.68
CA ILE A 216 -19.17 -9.66 -26.61
C ILE A 216 -19.72 -10.06 -25.23
N LEU A 217 -21.03 -9.89 -24.99
CA LEU A 217 -21.66 -10.28 -23.72
C LEU A 217 -21.58 -11.78 -23.45
N SER A 218 -21.66 -12.62 -24.49
CA SER A 218 -21.47 -14.07 -24.35
C SER A 218 -20.04 -14.44 -23.92
N LEU A 219 -19.03 -13.69 -24.37
CA LEU A 219 -17.63 -13.86 -23.96
C LEU A 219 -17.41 -13.35 -22.53
N ILE A 220 -17.93 -12.17 -22.18
CA ILE A 220 -17.81 -11.63 -20.81
C ILE A 220 -18.49 -12.57 -19.80
N THR A 221 -19.67 -13.10 -20.13
CA THR A 221 -20.36 -14.09 -19.27
C THR A 221 -19.59 -15.39 -19.16
N LEU A 222 -18.99 -15.87 -20.25
CA LEU A 222 -18.10 -17.03 -20.21
C LEU A 222 -16.90 -16.77 -19.30
N LYS A 223 -16.23 -15.63 -19.42
CA LYS A 223 -15.11 -15.24 -18.56
C LYS A 223 -15.49 -15.35 -17.08
N ARG A 224 -16.62 -14.73 -16.69
CA ARG A 224 -17.14 -14.81 -15.31
C ARG A 224 -17.47 -16.25 -14.89
N LEU A 225 -18.08 -17.05 -15.76
CA LEU A 225 -18.37 -18.46 -15.45
C LEU A 225 -17.10 -19.27 -15.14
N VAL A 226 -16.02 -19.03 -15.88
CA VAL A 226 -14.73 -19.68 -15.69
C VAL A 226 -14.09 -19.23 -14.37
N GLU A 227 -14.15 -17.94 -14.04
CA GLU A 227 -13.69 -17.39 -12.75
C GLU A 227 -14.41 -18.04 -11.55
N ILE A 228 -15.70 -18.34 -11.71
CA ILE A 228 -16.61 -18.81 -10.67
C ILE A 228 -16.41 -20.29 -10.33
N SER A 229 -16.49 -21.18 -11.32
CA SER A 229 -16.40 -22.62 -11.08
C SER A 229 -15.86 -23.35 -12.30
N PHE A 230 -14.54 -23.50 -12.30
CA PHE A 230 -13.81 -24.08 -13.41
C PHE A 230 -14.21 -25.56 -13.70
N GLU A 231 -14.27 -26.41 -12.67
CA GLU A 231 -14.47 -27.86 -12.82
C GLU A 231 -15.80 -28.26 -13.50
N LYS A 232 -16.79 -27.36 -13.47
CA LYS A 232 -18.12 -27.57 -14.04
C LYS A 232 -18.18 -27.26 -15.55
N VAL A 233 -17.19 -26.54 -16.09
CA VAL A 233 -17.11 -26.21 -17.53
C VAL A 233 -16.32 -27.28 -18.28
N LYS A 234 -16.96 -28.39 -18.65
CA LYS A 234 -16.37 -29.33 -19.62
C LYS A 234 -16.18 -28.64 -20.97
N LEU A 235 -14.94 -28.37 -21.39
CA LEU A 235 -14.67 -27.79 -22.71
C LEU A 235 -14.79 -28.82 -23.83
N GLU A 236 -15.45 -28.44 -24.92
CA GLU A 236 -15.49 -29.19 -26.18
C GLU A 236 -14.33 -28.75 -27.09
N LYS A 237 -13.81 -29.64 -27.94
CA LYS A 237 -12.63 -29.35 -28.81
C LYS A 237 -12.85 -28.15 -29.74
N ASN A 238 -14.03 -28.05 -30.35
CA ASN A 238 -14.38 -26.99 -31.31
C ASN A 238 -14.44 -25.59 -30.67
N PHE A 239 -14.53 -25.52 -29.35
CA PHE A 239 -14.69 -24.26 -28.63
C PHE A 239 -13.44 -23.38 -28.66
N LEU A 240 -12.27 -23.99 -28.47
CA LEU A 240 -11.00 -23.28 -28.48
C LEU A 240 -10.70 -22.70 -29.87
N GLU A 241 -11.04 -23.45 -30.93
CA GLU A 241 -10.89 -22.98 -32.31
C GLU A 241 -11.76 -21.74 -32.58
N ILE A 242 -13.00 -21.71 -32.08
CA ILE A 242 -13.88 -20.54 -32.19
C ILE A 242 -13.29 -19.33 -31.47
N LEU A 243 -12.77 -19.49 -30.25
CA LEU A 243 -12.13 -18.39 -29.52
C LEU A 243 -10.91 -17.83 -30.26
N VAL A 244 -10.10 -18.70 -30.85
CA VAL A 244 -8.94 -18.30 -31.66
C VAL A 244 -9.41 -17.50 -32.88
N ILE A 245 -10.39 -18.01 -33.65
CA ILE A 245 -10.95 -17.28 -34.80
C ILE A 245 -11.52 -15.91 -34.40
N LEU A 246 -12.18 -15.80 -33.24
CA LEU A 246 -12.71 -14.52 -32.75
C LEU A 246 -11.62 -13.52 -32.38
N CYS A 247 -10.43 -13.99 -31.99
CA CYS A 247 -9.28 -13.12 -31.72
C CYS A 247 -8.79 -12.38 -32.97
N ALA A 248 -9.08 -12.86 -34.17
CA ALA A 248 -8.70 -12.16 -35.40
C ALA A 248 -9.58 -10.93 -35.67
N LYS A 249 -10.85 -10.92 -35.21
CA LYS A 249 -11.82 -9.88 -35.57
C LYS A 249 -11.64 -8.60 -34.74
N PRO A 250 -11.57 -7.40 -35.35
CA PRO A 250 -11.55 -6.14 -34.61
C PRO A 250 -12.87 -5.93 -33.85
N GLY A 251 -12.82 -5.29 -32.69
CA GLY A 251 -13.91 -5.07 -31.74
C GLY A 251 -14.20 -6.22 -30.77
N ILE A 252 -13.84 -7.47 -31.13
CA ILE A 252 -14.15 -8.68 -30.33
C ILE A 252 -12.87 -9.32 -29.74
N ARG A 253 -11.72 -9.07 -30.37
CA ARG A 253 -10.43 -9.72 -30.08
C ARG A 253 -9.96 -9.67 -28.62
N SER A 254 -10.14 -8.54 -27.95
CA SER A 254 -9.72 -8.37 -26.55
C SER A 254 -10.54 -9.27 -25.63
N TYR A 255 -11.85 -9.29 -25.80
CA TYR A 255 -12.78 -10.11 -25.01
C TYR A 255 -12.54 -11.61 -25.20
N SER A 256 -12.31 -12.07 -26.43
CA SER A 256 -12.01 -13.48 -26.68
C SER A 256 -10.68 -13.90 -26.04
N LEU A 257 -9.69 -13.01 -26.08
CA LEU A 257 -8.39 -13.27 -25.49
C LEU A 257 -8.45 -13.25 -23.95
N GLU A 258 -9.24 -12.38 -23.34
CA GLU A 258 -9.50 -12.41 -21.89
C GLU A 258 -10.14 -13.72 -21.44
N CYS A 259 -11.06 -14.29 -22.22
CA CYS A 259 -11.59 -15.62 -21.93
C CYS A 259 -10.48 -16.68 -21.96
N MET A 260 -9.59 -16.64 -22.96
CA MET A 260 -8.47 -17.57 -23.04
C MET A 260 -7.49 -17.40 -21.87
N ILE A 261 -7.24 -16.17 -21.42
CA ILE A 261 -6.45 -15.87 -20.22
C ILE A 261 -7.03 -16.57 -18.99
N GLU A 262 -8.33 -16.40 -18.71
CA GLU A 262 -8.97 -17.03 -17.55
C GLU A 262 -8.96 -18.56 -17.64
N LEU A 263 -9.14 -19.12 -18.85
CA LEU A 263 -9.01 -20.56 -19.08
C LEU A 263 -7.59 -21.05 -18.80
N CYS A 264 -6.58 -20.30 -19.24
CA CYS A 264 -5.16 -20.63 -19.03
C CYS A 264 -4.73 -20.58 -17.57
N LYS A 265 -5.40 -19.81 -16.70
CA LYS A 265 -5.09 -19.81 -15.25
C LYS A 265 -5.25 -21.18 -14.60
N ASN A 266 -6.09 -22.07 -15.16
CA ASN A 266 -6.20 -23.44 -14.67
C ASN A 266 -5.23 -24.37 -15.41
N PRO A 267 -4.27 -25.01 -14.71
CA PRO A 267 -3.18 -25.68 -15.37
C PRO A 267 -3.57 -27.07 -15.92
N LYS A 268 -4.78 -27.60 -15.64
CA LYS A 268 -5.32 -28.81 -16.30
C LYS A 268 -5.85 -28.52 -17.71
N ILE A 269 -6.47 -27.37 -17.92
CA ILE A 269 -6.94 -26.95 -19.25
C ILE A 269 -5.80 -26.58 -20.17
N PHE A 270 -4.78 -25.97 -19.59
CA PHE A 270 -3.59 -25.58 -20.30
C PHE A 270 -3.09 -26.68 -21.25
N PHE A 271 -3.05 -27.92 -20.74
CA PHE A 271 -2.66 -29.09 -21.52
C PHE A 271 -3.61 -29.38 -22.69
N PHE A 272 -4.93 -29.27 -22.48
CA PHE A 272 -5.93 -29.41 -23.55
C PHE A 272 -5.78 -28.33 -24.63
N ILE A 273 -5.37 -27.10 -24.28
CA ILE A 273 -5.09 -26.03 -25.25
C ILE A 273 -3.82 -26.37 -26.07
N VAL A 274 -2.77 -26.87 -25.40
CA VAL A 274 -1.49 -27.26 -26.03
C VAL A 274 -1.66 -28.47 -26.95
N GLU A 275 -2.46 -29.47 -26.55
CA GLU A 275 -2.71 -30.68 -27.35
C GLU A 275 -3.54 -30.41 -28.62
N ASN A 276 -4.47 -29.45 -28.58
CA ASN A 276 -5.40 -29.20 -29.68
C ASN A 276 -4.89 -28.19 -30.73
N LYS A 277 -3.58 -27.89 -30.79
CA LYS A 277 -2.97 -26.92 -31.74
C LYS A 277 -3.56 -25.49 -31.71
N ALA A 278 -4.41 -25.15 -30.73
CA ALA A 278 -5.08 -23.86 -30.64
C ALA A 278 -4.08 -22.69 -30.50
N LEU A 279 -2.99 -22.91 -29.77
CA LEU A 279 -1.90 -21.94 -29.65
C LEU A 279 -1.14 -21.73 -30.96
N GLU A 280 -0.96 -22.79 -31.75
CA GLU A 280 -0.30 -22.72 -33.05
C GLU A 280 -1.13 -21.84 -33.99
N ASN A 281 -2.44 -22.09 -34.02
CA ASN A 281 -3.40 -21.29 -34.76
C ASN A 281 -3.44 -19.84 -34.27
N PHE A 282 -3.39 -19.61 -32.96
CA PHE A 282 -3.33 -18.27 -32.39
C PHE A 282 -2.06 -17.52 -32.83
N ILE A 283 -0.89 -18.17 -32.76
CA ILE A 283 0.40 -17.57 -33.18
C ILE A 283 0.39 -17.24 -34.67
N ILE A 284 -0.15 -18.13 -35.50
CA ILE A 284 -0.28 -17.89 -36.95
C ILE A 284 -1.20 -16.70 -37.21
N GLN A 285 -2.40 -16.66 -36.61
CA GLN A 285 -3.33 -15.55 -36.76
C GLN A 285 -2.78 -14.23 -36.20
N PHE A 286 -2.04 -14.30 -35.09
CA PHE A 286 -1.39 -13.14 -34.52
C PHE A 286 -0.30 -12.62 -35.46
N HIS A 287 0.48 -13.49 -36.09
CA HIS A 287 1.46 -13.13 -37.12
C HIS A 287 0.83 -12.50 -38.38
N GLU A 288 -0.32 -13.02 -38.82
CA GLU A 288 -1.07 -12.45 -39.95
C GLU A 288 -1.60 -11.04 -39.66
N ASN A 289 -2.04 -10.80 -38.42
CA ASN A 289 -2.53 -9.47 -37.99
C ASN A 289 -1.41 -8.49 -37.63
N PHE A 290 -0.29 -9.01 -37.10
CA PHE A 290 0.86 -8.26 -36.62
C PHE A 290 2.14 -8.88 -37.15
N PHE A 291 2.49 -8.55 -38.39
CA PHE A 291 3.67 -9.10 -39.05
C PHE A 291 4.95 -8.63 -38.34
N VAL A 292 5.90 -9.54 -38.09
CA VAL A 292 7.15 -9.23 -37.36
C VAL A 292 8.04 -8.25 -38.14
N GLY A 293 8.02 -8.31 -39.48
CA GLY A 293 8.82 -7.44 -40.33
C GLY A 293 8.37 -5.99 -40.37
N GLU A 294 7.16 -5.67 -39.89
CA GLU A 294 6.63 -4.31 -39.87
C GLU A 294 7.06 -3.52 -38.62
N ASN A 295 6.99 -2.20 -38.73
CA ASN A 295 7.17 -1.29 -37.60
C ASN A 295 5.84 -1.11 -36.87
N TRP A 296 5.70 -1.78 -35.72
CA TRP A 296 4.46 -1.73 -34.94
C TRP A 296 4.15 -0.33 -34.39
N ILE A 297 5.16 0.50 -34.20
CA ILE A 297 5.00 1.89 -33.74
C ILE A 297 4.20 2.71 -34.78
N ASP A 298 4.48 2.50 -36.07
CA ASP A 298 3.81 3.22 -37.16
C ASP A 298 2.37 2.68 -37.37
N LEU A 299 2.17 1.38 -37.18
CA LEU A 299 0.85 0.72 -37.32
C LEU A 299 -0.15 1.10 -36.22
N ILE A 300 0.31 1.21 -34.97
CA ILE A 300 -0.59 1.42 -33.83
C ILE A 300 -1.13 2.86 -33.85
N GLY A 301 -0.37 3.83 -34.36
CA GLY A 301 -0.70 5.24 -34.27
C GLY A 301 -0.90 5.69 -32.82
N GLN A 302 -1.04 6.99 -32.56
CA GLN A 302 -1.19 7.48 -31.18
C GLN A 302 -2.57 7.18 -30.55
N SER A 303 -3.52 6.55 -31.25
CA SER A 303 -4.94 6.55 -30.86
C SER A 303 -5.67 5.20 -30.79
N ASN A 304 -5.07 4.06 -31.17
CA ASN A 304 -5.78 2.77 -31.16
C ASN A 304 -5.69 2.07 -29.79
N GLN A 305 -6.48 2.54 -28.82
CA GLN A 305 -6.57 1.96 -27.47
C GLN A 305 -6.91 0.46 -27.48
N GLU A 306 -7.79 0.03 -28.39
CA GLU A 306 -8.19 -1.37 -28.53
C GLU A 306 -7.00 -2.28 -28.88
N ILE A 307 -6.10 -1.83 -29.76
CA ILE A 307 -4.91 -2.60 -30.15
C ILE A 307 -3.92 -2.66 -28.98
N LEU A 308 -3.73 -1.55 -28.26
CA LEU A 308 -2.87 -1.53 -27.07
C LEU A 308 -3.39 -2.48 -25.99
N GLU A 309 -4.70 -2.51 -25.74
CA GLU A 309 -5.34 -3.44 -24.81
C GLU A 309 -5.21 -4.89 -25.27
N PHE A 310 -5.39 -5.16 -26.56
CA PHE A 310 -5.16 -6.50 -27.13
C PHE A 310 -3.70 -6.94 -26.98
N LEU A 311 -2.73 -6.07 -27.27
CA LEU A 311 -1.30 -6.37 -27.11
C LEU A 311 -0.95 -6.60 -25.63
N LYS A 312 -1.47 -5.76 -24.72
CA LYS A 312 -1.34 -5.96 -23.28
C LYS A 312 -1.89 -7.33 -22.85
N ASN A 313 -3.12 -7.65 -23.25
CA ASN A 313 -3.72 -8.94 -22.93
C ASN A 313 -2.92 -10.10 -23.58
N SER A 314 -2.39 -9.93 -24.79
CA SER A 314 -1.55 -10.94 -25.43
C SER A 314 -0.26 -11.23 -24.65
N THR A 315 0.39 -10.20 -24.07
CA THR A 315 1.56 -10.40 -23.21
C THR A 315 1.21 -11.16 -21.93
N ILE A 316 0.06 -10.89 -21.33
CA ILE A 316 -0.43 -11.60 -20.13
C ILE A 316 -0.77 -13.05 -20.46
N PHE A 317 -1.39 -13.29 -21.62
CA PHE A 317 -1.68 -14.63 -22.09
C PHE A 317 -0.41 -15.44 -22.32
N LEU A 318 0.59 -14.83 -22.97
CA LEU A 318 1.90 -15.44 -23.14
C LEU A 318 2.57 -15.68 -21.78
N SER A 319 2.53 -14.74 -20.84
CA SER A 319 3.16 -14.93 -19.52
C SER A 319 2.54 -16.07 -18.73
N LEU A 320 1.21 -16.15 -18.66
CA LEU A 320 0.52 -17.27 -18.03
C LEU A 320 0.78 -18.59 -18.77
N PHE A 321 0.93 -18.52 -20.09
CA PHE A 321 1.30 -19.69 -20.88
C PHE A 321 2.67 -20.22 -20.45
N PHE A 322 3.65 -19.34 -20.29
CA PHE A 322 4.98 -19.72 -19.81
C PHE A 322 4.94 -20.26 -18.38
N GLU A 323 4.28 -19.57 -17.43
CA GLU A 323 4.22 -19.98 -16.02
C GLU A 323 3.55 -21.35 -15.81
N ASN A 324 2.40 -21.58 -16.45
CA ASN A 324 1.64 -22.82 -16.26
C ASN A 324 2.22 -24.02 -17.01
N TYR A 325 3.05 -23.79 -18.03
CA TYR A 325 3.83 -24.85 -18.66
C TYR A 325 4.82 -25.47 -17.66
N GLU A 326 5.35 -24.69 -16.73
CA GLU A 326 6.37 -25.14 -15.76
C GLU A 326 5.80 -25.91 -14.57
N VAL A 327 4.75 -25.36 -13.92
CA VAL A 327 4.28 -25.84 -12.61
C VAL A 327 3.83 -27.30 -12.63
N ASN A 328 3.28 -27.78 -13.74
CA ASN A 328 2.63 -29.09 -13.79
C ASN A 328 3.47 -30.24 -14.36
N GLN A 329 4.62 -29.98 -14.99
CA GLN A 329 5.56 -31.04 -15.43
C GLN A 329 6.68 -31.32 -14.41
N CYS A 330 6.83 -30.46 -13.40
CA CYS A 330 7.71 -30.66 -12.24
C CYS A 330 7.39 -31.91 -11.41
N SER A 331 6.32 -32.66 -11.69
CA SER A 331 6.05 -33.93 -11.01
C SER A 331 6.66 -35.17 -11.69
N LEU A 332 7.08 -35.13 -12.97
CA LEU A 332 7.55 -36.36 -13.65
C LEU A 332 8.73 -36.28 -14.66
N SER A 333 9.34 -35.14 -14.99
CA SER A 333 10.61 -35.15 -15.74
C SER A 333 11.32 -33.79 -15.80
N MET A 334 12.59 -33.75 -15.37
CA MET A 334 13.52 -32.61 -15.51
C MET A 334 13.99 -32.34 -16.96
N ASP A 335 13.35 -32.92 -17.97
CA ASP A 335 13.89 -33.00 -19.35
C ASP A 335 12.99 -32.39 -20.45
N PHE A 336 11.97 -31.58 -20.11
CA PHE A 336 10.95 -31.16 -21.10
C PHE A 336 11.17 -29.82 -21.80
N PHE A 337 11.77 -28.81 -21.14
CA PHE A 337 12.13 -27.53 -21.81
C PHE A 337 12.95 -27.75 -23.11
N PRO A 338 13.93 -28.68 -23.15
CA PRO A 338 14.64 -29.06 -24.37
C PRO A 338 13.74 -29.72 -25.43
N LEU A 339 12.75 -30.53 -25.02
CA LEU A 339 11.86 -31.30 -25.89
C LEU A 339 10.84 -30.42 -26.63
N LEU A 340 10.39 -29.34 -25.99
CA LEU A 340 9.55 -28.29 -26.58
C LEU A 340 10.35 -27.48 -27.62
N LEU A 341 11.60 -27.14 -27.28
CA LEU A 341 12.53 -26.46 -28.16
C LEU A 341 12.96 -27.33 -29.36
N GLU A 342 13.05 -28.65 -29.21
CA GLU A 342 13.34 -29.58 -30.31
C GLU A 342 12.16 -29.76 -31.27
N LYS A 343 10.92 -29.89 -30.75
CA LYS A 343 9.74 -30.20 -31.58
C LYS A 343 8.98 -28.99 -32.13
N LYS A 344 9.06 -27.81 -31.49
CA LYS A 344 8.26 -26.61 -31.83
C LYS A 344 9.10 -25.31 -31.87
N LYS A 345 10.37 -25.41 -32.27
CA LYS A 345 11.34 -24.29 -32.33
C LYS A 345 10.83 -23.04 -33.06
N SER A 346 10.12 -23.23 -34.17
CA SER A 346 9.64 -22.13 -35.04
C SER A 346 8.66 -21.19 -34.34
N TRP A 347 7.64 -21.72 -33.67
CA TRP A 347 6.66 -20.91 -32.96
C TRP A 347 7.25 -20.22 -31.74
N PHE A 348 8.16 -20.90 -31.05
CA PHE A 348 8.85 -20.32 -29.90
C PHE A 348 9.66 -19.09 -30.29
N LEU A 349 10.44 -19.18 -31.38
CA LEU A 349 11.20 -18.04 -31.91
C LEU A 349 10.28 -16.89 -32.33
N LEU A 350 9.12 -17.18 -32.94
CA LEU A 350 8.12 -16.16 -33.27
C LEU A 350 7.57 -15.46 -32.01
N ILE A 351 7.28 -16.19 -30.94
CA ILE A 351 6.84 -15.60 -29.66
C ILE A 351 7.92 -14.66 -29.11
N LEU A 352 9.19 -15.06 -29.12
CA LEU A 352 10.29 -14.20 -28.68
C LEU A 352 10.41 -12.92 -29.52
N GLN A 353 10.24 -13.04 -30.84
CA GLN A 353 10.23 -11.89 -31.73
C GLN A 353 9.04 -10.95 -31.46
N PHE A 354 7.85 -11.50 -31.19
CA PHE A 354 6.70 -10.70 -30.76
C PHE A 354 6.98 -9.98 -29.45
N MET A 355 7.54 -10.66 -28.44
CA MET A 355 7.88 -10.04 -27.17
C MET A 355 8.90 -8.91 -27.33
N ILE A 356 9.88 -9.03 -28.23
CA ILE A 356 10.79 -7.93 -28.58
C ILE A 356 10.01 -6.74 -29.15
N LYS A 357 9.14 -6.98 -30.14
CA LYS A 357 8.37 -5.92 -30.79
C LYS A 357 7.39 -5.23 -29.83
N ILE A 358 6.75 -5.98 -28.93
CA ILE A 358 5.89 -5.41 -27.88
C ILE A 358 6.72 -4.59 -26.88
N SER A 359 7.93 -5.05 -26.54
CA SER A 359 8.84 -4.31 -25.64
C SER A 359 9.31 -2.98 -26.23
N CYS A 360 9.26 -2.81 -27.55
CA CYS A 360 9.59 -1.54 -28.22
C CYS A 360 8.48 -0.48 -28.12
N LEU A 361 7.25 -0.85 -27.73
CA LEU A 361 6.12 0.08 -27.72
C LEU A 361 6.31 1.23 -26.70
N PRO A 362 5.88 2.46 -27.00
CA PRO A 362 6.03 3.62 -26.11
C PRO A 362 4.98 3.64 -24.97
N ASP A 363 4.67 2.50 -24.36
CA ASP A 363 3.73 2.38 -23.22
C ASP A 363 4.43 1.82 -21.97
N PHE A 364 4.26 2.49 -20.83
CA PHE A 364 4.93 2.14 -19.58
C PHE A 364 4.38 0.86 -18.94
N GLU A 365 3.06 0.63 -19.01
CA GLU A 365 2.44 -0.55 -18.41
C GLU A 365 2.76 -1.82 -19.21
N ILE A 366 2.69 -1.74 -20.54
CA ILE A 366 3.05 -2.85 -21.43
C ILE A 366 4.52 -3.22 -21.24
N PHE A 367 5.42 -2.22 -21.19
CA PHE A 367 6.84 -2.46 -20.98
C PHE A 367 7.11 -3.11 -19.62
N LYS A 368 6.39 -2.72 -18.56
CA LYS A 368 6.48 -3.37 -17.24
C LYS A 368 6.11 -4.85 -17.30
N ILE A 369 4.99 -5.19 -17.95
CA ILE A 369 4.56 -6.60 -18.10
C ILE A 369 5.59 -7.39 -18.91
N CYS A 370 6.13 -6.81 -19.98
CA CYS A 370 7.19 -7.43 -20.78
C CYS A 370 8.46 -7.66 -19.95
N LEU A 371 8.87 -6.72 -19.10
CA LEU A 371 10.02 -6.88 -18.22
C LEU A 371 9.82 -8.02 -17.21
N GLU A 372 8.65 -8.09 -16.58
CA GLU A 372 8.30 -9.21 -15.67
C GLU A 372 8.40 -10.54 -16.42
N TRP A 373 7.84 -10.61 -17.63
CA TRP A 373 7.96 -11.78 -18.50
C TRP A 373 9.41 -12.15 -18.85
N TRP A 374 10.22 -11.20 -19.31
CA TRP A 374 11.63 -11.45 -19.63
C TRP A 374 12.42 -11.85 -18.39
N THR A 375 12.09 -11.34 -17.19
CA THR A 375 12.77 -11.76 -15.96
C THR A 375 12.48 -13.21 -15.63
N LEU A 376 11.22 -13.66 -15.76
CA LEU A 376 10.85 -15.07 -15.60
C LEU A 376 11.59 -15.92 -16.63
N PHE A 377 11.52 -15.57 -17.91
CA PHE A 377 12.19 -16.29 -18.98
C PHE A 377 13.69 -16.44 -18.75
N ILE A 378 14.41 -15.35 -18.45
CA ILE A 378 15.85 -15.41 -18.21
C ILE A 378 16.18 -16.21 -16.95
N ASN A 379 15.38 -16.14 -15.88
CA ASN A 379 15.63 -16.93 -14.67
C ASN A 379 15.59 -18.44 -14.95
N GLN A 380 14.68 -18.87 -15.82
CA GLN A 380 14.56 -20.27 -16.22
C GLN A 380 15.81 -20.73 -17.00
N LEU A 381 16.33 -19.90 -17.91
CA LEU A 381 17.58 -20.19 -18.63
C LEU A 381 18.77 -20.41 -17.68
N PHE A 382 18.79 -19.76 -16.51
CA PHE A 382 19.84 -19.91 -15.50
C PHE A 382 19.70 -21.16 -14.62
N LEU A 383 18.49 -21.72 -14.49
CA LEU A 383 18.23 -22.91 -13.67
C LEU A 383 18.59 -24.20 -14.42
N ASP A 384 18.32 -24.27 -15.73
CA ASP A 384 18.49 -25.49 -16.53
C ASP A 384 19.83 -25.52 -17.29
N LYS A 385 20.72 -26.42 -16.86
CA LYS A 385 22.07 -26.61 -17.44
C LYS A 385 22.05 -27.15 -18.89
N SER A 386 20.96 -27.77 -19.33
CA SER A 386 20.81 -28.31 -20.69
C SER A 386 20.54 -27.23 -21.74
N VAL A 387 20.08 -26.04 -21.33
CA VAL A 387 19.74 -24.91 -22.21
C VAL A 387 20.99 -24.19 -22.76
N VAL A 388 22.17 -24.49 -22.20
CA VAL A 388 23.46 -23.99 -22.70
C VAL A 388 23.69 -24.40 -24.17
N PHE A 389 23.16 -25.55 -24.62
CA PHE A 389 23.20 -25.94 -26.04
C PHE A 389 22.36 -25.02 -26.95
N PHE A 390 21.28 -24.43 -26.45
CA PHE A 390 20.40 -23.52 -27.21
C PHE A 390 20.96 -22.09 -27.31
N LEU A 391 21.80 -21.66 -26.38
CA LEU A 391 22.53 -20.39 -26.51
C LEU A 391 23.45 -20.37 -27.75
N PHE A 392 23.82 -21.54 -28.29
CA PHE A 392 24.61 -21.66 -29.52
C PHE A 392 23.77 -21.56 -30.80
N ASP A 393 22.44 -21.48 -30.72
CA ASP A 393 21.62 -21.10 -31.86
C ASP A 393 21.79 -19.60 -32.16
N TYR A 394 22.37 -19.28 -33.32
CA TYR A 394 22.60 -17.90 -33.77
C TYR A 394 21.35 -17.00 -33.65
N PHE A 395 20.15 -17.52 -33.93
CA PHE A 395 18.91 -16.77 -33.83
C PHE A 395 18.56 -16.35 -32.40
N PHE A 396 18.82 -17.20 -31.41
CA PHE A 396 18.55 -16.88 -30.02
C PHE A 396 19.53 -15.81 -29.52
N PHE A 397 20.77 -15.87 -29.97
CA PHE A 397 21.77 -14.85 -29.69
C PHE A 397 21.35 -13.46 -30.21
N TYR A 398 20.81 -13.36 -31.43
CA TYR A 398 20.28 -12.10 -31.96
C TYR A 398 19.12 -11.53 -31.12
N ILE A 399 18.19 -12.39 -30.67
CA ILE A 399 17.07 -11.99 -29.79
C ILE A 399 17.60 -11.40 -28.47
N LEU A 400 18.63 -12.01 -27.87
CA LEU A 400 19.24 -11.47 -26.65
C LEU A 400 19.97 -10.14 -26.90
N ILE A 401 20.60 -9.96 -28.07
CA ILE A 401 21.19 -8.67 -28.45
C ILE A 401 20.12 -7.60 -28.58
N ASP A 402 19.03 -7.87 -29.31
CA ASP A 402 17.92 -6.94 -29.48
C ASP A 402 17.32 -6.54 -28.11
N LEU A 403 17.14 -7.52 -27.23
CA LEU A 403 16.69 -7.28 -25.86
C LEU A 403 17.66 -6.37 -25.10
N LYS A 404 18.98 -6.61 -25.16
CA LYS A 404 20.00 -5.73 -24.54
C LYS A 404 19.90 -4.30 -25.09
N VAL A 405 19.72 -4.12 -26.40
CA VAL A 405 19.56 -2.80 -27.02
C VAL A 405 18.33 -2.06 -26.46
N ILE A 406 17.21 -2.76 -26.29
CA ILE A 406 15.98 -2.19 -25.71
C ILE A 406 16.21 -1.79 -24.24
N LEU A 407 16.80 -2.67 -23.44
CA LEU A 407 17.05 -2.41 -22.02
C LEU A 407 18.04 -1.27 -21.79
N ILE A 408 19.07 -1.16 -22.63
CA ILE A 408 20.06 -0.07 -22.54
C ILE A 408 19.44 1.27 -22.97
N SER A 409 18.61 1.26 -24.02
CA SER A 409 18.01 2.50 -24.55
C SER A 409 16.87 3.06 -23.69
N ARG A 410 16.18 2.20 -22.93
CA ARG A 410 14.99 2.58 -22.14
C ARG A 410 15.19 2.47 -20.64
N MET A 411 16.44 2.49 -20.15
CA MET A 411 16.69 2.42 -18.71
C MET A 411 15.99 3.59 -18.00
N PRO A 412 15.07 3.34 -17.05
CA PRO A 412 14.41 4.40 -16.30
C PRO A 412 15.40 5.07 -15.33
N LYS A 413 15.06 6.30 -14.94
CA LYS A 413 15.87 7.13 -14.04
C LYS A 413 16.03 6.45 -12.67
N PRO A 414 17.28 6.29 -12.17
CA PRO A 414 17.53 5.80 -10.82
C PRO A 414 17.25 6.87 -9.75
N GLU A 415 16.94 6.44 -8.53
CA GLU A 415 16.64 7.32 -7.39
C GLU A 415 17.81 8.22 -7.01
N GLU A 416 19.05 7.78 -7.22
CA GLU A 416 20.26 8.54 -6.84
C GLU A 416 20.53 9.76 -7.73
N ILE A 417 19.79 9.91 -8.84
CA ILE A 417 19.97 11.04 -9.74
C ILE A 417 18.91 12.09 -9.42
N LEU A 418 19.33 13.16 -8.77
CA LEU A 418 18.44 14.21 -8.29
C LEU A 418 18.12 15.27 -9.34
N ILE A 419 18.67 15.14 -10.55
CA ILE A 419 18.57 16.11 -11.63
C ILE A 419 17.50 15.65 -12.63
N ARG A 420 16.59 16.53 -13.03
CA ARG A 420 15.58 16.28 -14.08
C ARG A 420 15.48 17.49 -15.01
N THR A 421 15.18 17.26 -16.28
CA THR A 421 14.75 18.31 -17.21
C THR A 421 13.24 18.43 -17.18
N ASP A 422 12.74 19.63 -16.93
CA ASP A 422 11.33 19.98 -17.02
C ASP A 422 10.84 20.07 -18.47
N GLU A 423 9.53 20.23 -18.68
CA GLU A 423 8.89 20.41 -20.00
C GLU A 423 9.45 21.63 -20.76
N ASN A 424 9.98 22.62 -20.03
CA ASN A 424 10.64 23.80 -20.59
C ASN A 424 12.15 23.60 -20.82
N ASP A 425 12.64 22.36 -20.79
CA ASP A 425 14.04 21.97 -20.97
C ASP A 425 15.03 22.48 -19.89
N GLN A 426 14.50 23.07 -18.81
CA GLN A 426 15.26 23.56 -17.66
C GLN A 426 15.59 22.45 -16.69
N ILE A 427 16.77 22.52 -16.08
CA ILE A 427 17.22 21.51 -15.12
C ILE A 427 16.72 21.86 -13.71
N ILE A 428 15.91 20.99 -13.14
CA ILE A 428 15.34 21.11 -11.80
C ILE A 428 15.83 19.97 -10.89
N ARG A 429 15.91 20.27 -9.60
CA ARG A 429 16.14 19.29 -8.54
C ARG A 429 14.83 18.58 -8.20
N GLU A 430 14.80 17.27 -8.31
CA GLU A 430 13.65 16.43 -7.98
C GLU A 430 13.90 15.70 -6.64
N SER A 431 12.92 15.70 -5.74
CA SER A 431 12.96 14.91 -4.50
C SER A 431 12.47 13.50 -4.78
N SER A 432 13.26 12.48 -4.44
CA SER A 432 12.91 11.06 -4.63
C SER A 432 11.62 10.70 -3.87
N ILE A 433 10.57 10.33 -4.61
CA ILE A 433 9.39 9.65 -4.08
C ILE A 433 9.46 8.20 -4.57
N GLU A 434 9.13 7.23 -3.72
CA GLU A 434 8.98 5.83 -4.12
C GLU A 434 7.88 5.74 -5.18
N THR A 435 8.25 5.49 -6.43
CA THR A 435 7.31 5.42 -7.56
C THR A 435 7.41 4.07 -8.25
N ASN A 436 6.37 3.71 -9.02
CA ASN A 436 6.37 2.55 -9.91
C ASN A 436 7.60 2.51 -10.83
N ALA A 437 8.19 3.67 -11.17
CA ALA A 437 9.41 3.77 -11.96
C ALA A 437 10.64 3.14 -11.26
N ASN A 438 10.72 3.21 -9.93
CA ASN A 438 11.84 2.64 -9.16
C ASN A 438 11.78 1.10 -9.16
N HIS A 439 10.58 0.54 -9.11
CA HIS A 439 10.37 -0.90 -9.28
C HIS A 439 10.74 -1.37 -10.69
N VAL A 440 10.35 -0.62 -11.73
CA VAL A 440 10.75 -0.93 -13.11
C VAL A 440 12.27 -0.81 -13.28
N HIS A 441 12.91 0.19 -12.67
CA HIS A 441 14.36 0.32 -12.66
C HIS A 441 15.05 -0.89 -12.02
N SER A 442 14.58 -1.34 -10.86
CA SER A 442 15.18 -2.50 -10.18
C SER A 442 15.01 -3.80 -10.96
N LEU A 443 13.85 -4.04 -11.58
CA LEU A 443 13.62 -5.18 -12.47
C LEU A 443 14.55 -5.16 -13.68
N GLN A 444 14.60 -4.02 -14.39
CA GLN A 444 15.42 -3.86 -15.60
C GLN A 444 16.92 -3.96 -15.29
N LYS A 445 17.37 -3.38 -14.18
CA LYS A 445 18.75 -3.52 -13.67
C LYS A 445 19.11 -4.99 -13.41
N ASN A 446 18.26 -5.71 -12.68
CA ASN A 446 18.49 -7.13 -12.35
C ASN A 446 18.50 -8.03 -13.59
N LEU A 447 17.65 -7.73 -14.57
CA LEU A 447 17.59 -8.45 -15.83
C LEU A 447 18.84 -8.19 -16.68
N LEU A 448 19.27 -6.93 -16.79
CA LEU A 448 20.47 -6.57 -17.54
C LEU A 448 21.73 -7.19 -16.90
N ILE A 449 21.82 -7.24 -15.56
CA ILE A 449 22.87 -7.97 -14.84
C ILE A 449 22.93 -9.44 -15.30
N LYS A 450 21.79 -10.12 -15.35
CA LYS A 450 21.70 -11.52 -15.79
C LYS A 450 22.08 -11.69 -17.26
N LEU A 451 21.66 -10.78 -18.15
CA LEU A 451 22.06 -10.84 -19.56
C LEU A 451 23.55 -10.56 -19.76
N THR A 452 24.13 -9.68 -18.95
CA THR A 452 25.57 -9.38 -19.01
C THR A 452 26.43 -10.54 -18.52
N SER A 453 25.94 -11.33 -17.56
CA SER A 453 26.65 -12.52 -17.09
C SER A 453 26.59 -13.69 -18.09
N ILE A 454 25.61 -13.71 -19.01
CA ILE A 454 25.56 -14.64 -20.15
C ILE A 454 26.57 -14.24 -21.22
N ASP A 455 26.51 -12.99 -21.70
CA ASP A 455 27.43 -12.49 -22.72
C ASP A 455 27.79 -11.03 -22.47
N PHE A 456 29.02 -10.87 -21.98
CA PHE A 456 29.62 -9.60 -21.67
C PHE A 456 30.07 -8.85 -22.93
N TYR A 457 30.66 -9.54 -23.92
CA TYR A 457 31.28 -8.89 -25.07
C TYR A 457 30.26 -8.17 -25.96
N SER A 458 29.09 -8.76 -26.22
CA SER A 458 28.03 -8.04 -26.93
C SER A 458 27.54 -6.84 -26.14
N THR A 459 27.44 -6.94 -24.82
CA THR A 459 27.00 -5.80 -23.97
C THR A 459 28.01 -4.65 -24.03
N LYS A 460 29.31 -4.97 -23.92
CA LYS A 460 30.41 -4.01 -24.10
C LYS A 460 30.38 -3.36 -25.48
N PHE A 461 30.17 -4.15 -26.53
CA PHE A 461 30.08 -3.66 -27.89
C PHE A 461 28.90 -2.68 -28.07
N ILE A 462 27.69 -3.07 -27.66
CA ILE A 462 26.48 -2.24 -27.76
C ILE A 462 26.64 -0.90 -27.02
N ILE A 463 27.21 -0.94 -25.80
CA ILE A 463 27.46 0.27 -25.00
C ILE A 463 28.47 1.18 -25.69
N ASN A 464 29.60 0.63 -26.16
CA ASN A 464 30.63 1.40 -26.84
C ASN A 464 30.14 2.00 -28.16
N GLU A 465 29.36 1.24 -28.94
CA GLU A 465 28.78 1.72 -30.19
C GLU A 465 27.81 2.88 -29.94
N LYS A 466 26.87 2.72 -29.00
CA LYS A 466 25.93 3.78 -28.61
C LYS A 466 26.63 5.01 -28.02
N LEU A 467 27.71 4.82 -27.26
CA LEU A 467 28.51 5.93 -26.73
C LEU A 467 29.24 6.66 -27.86
N ASN A 468 29.78 5.91 -28.84
CA ASN A 468 30.42 6.49 -30.02
C ASN A 468 29.45 7.32 -30.86
N PHE A 469 28.19 6.88 -30.99
CA PHE A 469 27.13 7.65 -31.63
C PHE A 469 26.82 8.98 -30.91
N GLN A 470 27.11 9.13 -29.61
CA GLN A 470 26.94 10.42 -28.92
C GLN A 470 27.99 11.46 -29.32
N PHE A 471 29.15 11.03 -29.83
CA PHE A 471 30.17 11.96 -30.34
C PHE A 471 29.86 12.50 -31.73
N THR A 472 29.06 11.79 -32.53
CA THR A 472 28.76 12.19 -33.92
C THR A 472 27.77 13.35 -33.99
N TYR A 473 26.86 13.49 -33.01
CA TYR A 473 25.86 14.54 -32.99
C TYR A 473 26.34 15.81 -32.26
N LYS A 474 26.11 16.97 -32.88
CA LYS A 474 26.38 18.27 -32.25
C LYS A 474 25.48 18.51 -31.02
N ILE A 475 24.20 18.15 -31.12
CA ILE A 475 23.23 18.29 -30.03
C ILE A 475 23.23 17.00 -29.22
N LEU A 476 23.35 17.12 -27.90
CA LEU A 476 23.28 15.98 -27.00
C LEU A 476 21.82 15.57 -26.79
N GLU A 477 21.47 14.34 -27.17
CA GLU A 477 20.20 13.75 -26.79
C GLU A 477 20.24 13.32 -25.31
N LYS A 478 19.75 14.20 -24.43
CA LYS A 478 19.84 14.05 -22.97
C LYS A 478 19.30 12.71 -22.46
N ASN A 479 18.19 12.22 -23.03
CA ASN A 479 17.57 10.97 -22.60
C ASN A 479 18.39 9.74 -22.98
N THR A 480 19.04 9.73 -24.15
CA THR A 480 19.78 8.56 -24.62
C THR A 480 21.11 8.42 -23.89
N ILE A 481 21.82 9.52 -23.62
CA ILE A 481 23.03 9.48 -22.78
C ILE A 481 22.71 9.08 -21.34
N ASN A 482 21.61 9.59 -20.78
CA ASN A 482 21.16 9.25 -19.44
C ASN A 482 20.86 7.76 -19.32
N ALA A 483 19.97 7.24 -20.17
CA ALA A 483 19.63 5.81 -20.17
C ALA A 483 20.89 4.92 -20.36
N LEU A 484 21.80 5.33 -21.25
CA LEU A 484 23.08 4.64 -21.46
C LEU A 484 23.92 4.63 -20.18
N CYS A 485 24.13 5.78 -19.52
CA CYS A 485 24.92 5.86 -18.29
C CYS A 485 24.27 5.10 -17.12
N TRP A 486 22.94 5.11 -17.03
CA TRP A 486 22.21 4.36 -16.02
C TRP A 486 22.31 2.85 -16.27
N SER A 487 22.36 2.43 -17.54
CA SER A 487 22.59 1.03 -17.92
C SER A 487 24.02 0.56 -17.61
N ILE A 488 25.04 1.39 -17.82
CA ILE A 488 26.46 1.05 -17.53
C ILE A 488 26.63 0.64 -16.07
N SER A 489 25.97 1.34 -15.15
CA SER A 489 26.01 1.02 -13.71
C SER A 489 25.50 -0.40 -13.41
N SER A 490 24.47 -0.86 -14.13
CA SER A 490 23.95 -2.22 -13.94
C SER A 490 24.95 -3.32 -14.34
N VAL A 491 25.90 -3.04 -15.24
CA VAL A 491 26.90 -4.01 -15.69
C VAL A 491 27.91 -4.35 -14.59
N SER A 492 28.13 -3.46 -13.62
CA SER A 492 29.10 -3.66 -12.51
C SER A 492 28.94 -4.98 -11.76
N TYR A 493 27.69 -5.40 -11.52
CA TYR A 493 27.39 -6.64 -10.78
C TYR A 493 27.40 -7.90 -11.67
N GLY A 494 27.31 -7.73 -12.99
CA GLY A 494 27.39 -8.84 -13.96
C GLY A 494 28.76 -9.52 -13.98
N TYR A 495 29.83 -8.74 -13.82
CA TYR A 495 31.21 -9.24 -13.76
C TYR A 495 31.48 -10.16 -12.57
N VAL A 496 30.83 -9.91 -11.43
CA VAL A 496 31.03 -10.69 -10.20
C VAL A 496 30.32 -12.06 -10.27
N THR A 497 29.29 -12.17 -11.12
CA THR A 497 28.36 -13.31 -11.16
C THR A 497 28.47 -14.16 -12.41
N SER A 498 29.35 -13.81 -13.37
CA SER A 498 29.63 -14.66 -14.53
C SER A 498 29.98 -16.07 -14.04
N LEU A 499 29.16 -17.05 -14.45
CA LEU A 499 29.28 -18.46 -14.12
C LEU A 499 30.77 -18.85 -14.09
N GLY A 500 31.23 -19.36 -12.95
CA GLY A 500 32.62 -19.76 -12.70
C GLY A 500 33.12 -20.95 -13.54
N TYR A 501 32.53 -21.14 -14.72
CA TYR A 501 32.80 -22.23 -15.65
C TYR A 501 33.52 -21.80 -16.93
N ILE A 502 33.66 -20.50 -17.25
CA ILE A 502 34.23 -20.09 -18.55
C ILE A 502 35.43 -19.14 -18.44
N LEU A 503 35.55 -18.28 -17.43
CA LEU A 503 36.75 -17.44 -17.23
C LEU A 503 37.19 -17.38 -15.75
N PRO A 504 38.51 -17.35 -15.46
CA PRO A 504 39.01 -17.13 -14.12
C PRO A 504 38.55 -15.76 -13.60
N LYS A 505 38.10 -15.69 -12.34
CA LYS A 505 37.70 -14.42 -11.65
C LYS A 505 38.70 -13.27 -11.82
N TYR A 506 39.98 -13.58 -12.03
CA TYR A 506 41.03 -12.59 -12.27
C TYR A 506 40.92 -11.89 -13.64
N VAL A 507 40.61 -12.63 -14.71
CA VAL A 507 40.53 -12.09 -16.08
C VAL A 507 39.35 -11.12 -16.22
N LEU A 508 38.21 -11.47 -15.63
CA LEU A 508 37.02 -10.63 -15.58
C LEU A 508 37.28 -9.29 -14.87
N SER A 509 38.13 -9.27 -13.84
CA SER A 509 38.46 -8.05 -13.11
C SER A 509 39.35 -7.08 -13.90
N LEU A 510 40.21 -7.59 -14.79
CA LEU A 510 41.03 -6.74 -15.66
C LEU A 510 40.18 -6.13 -16.80
N GLU A 511 39.28 -6.92 -17.39
CA GLU A 511 38.38 -6.43 -18.43
C GLU A 511 37.37 -5.38 -17.91
N GLU A 512 36.93 -5.51 -16.66
CA GLU A 512 36.11 -4.49 -15.97
C GLU A 512 36.88 -3.18 -15.77
N GLU A 513 38.14 -3.27 -15.34
CA GLU A 513 39.02 -2.11 -15.20
C GLU A 513 39.24 -1.39 -16.54
N GLU A 514 39.51 -2.12 -17.61
CA GLU A 514 39.64 -1.54 -18.95
C GLU A 514 38.32 -0.93 -19.45
N PHE A 515 37.21 -1.62 -19.25
CA PHE A 515 35.89 -1.12 -19.64
C PHE A 515 35.52 0.17 -18.90
N LEU A 516 35.74 0.25 -17.59
CA LEU A 516 35.47 1.44 -16.82
C LEU A 516 36.38 2.60 -17.19
N THR A 517 37.67 2.34 -17.32
CA THR A 517 38.64 3.40 -17.66
C THR A 517 38.38 3.96 -19.04
N THR A 518 37.97 3.14 -20.01
CA THR A 518 37.56 3.61 -21.35
C THR A 518 36.28 4.45 -21.30
N ILE A 519 35.25 4.00 -20.59
CA ILE A 519 34.00 4.76 -20.45
C ILE A 519 34.24 6.09 -19.75
N ILE A 520 34.94 6.12 -18.61
CA ILE A 520 35.18 7.35 -17.85
C ILE A 520 36.00 8.34 -18.68
N LYS A 521 37.04 7.88 -19.39
CA LYS A 521 37.81 8.74 -20.30
C LYS A 521 36.94 9.32 -21.41
N ASN A 522 36.08 8.52 -22.02
CA ASN A 522 35.20 8.96 -23.09
C ASN A 522 34.13 9.95 -22.57
N LEU A 523 33.54 9.71 -21.40
CA LEU A 523 32.57 10.63 -20.79
C LEU A 523 33.22 11.95 -20.36
N LEU A 524 34.45 11.93 -19.86
CA LEU A 524 35.21 13.16 -19.55
C LEU A 524 35.51 13.94 -20.83
N TYR A 525 35.96 13.27 -21.89
CA TYR A 525 36.18 13.90 -23.19
C TYR A 525 34.87 14.49 -23.76
N LEU A 526 33.75 13.78 -23.62
CA LEU A 526 32.44 14.29 -24.00
C LEU A 526 32.07 15.53 -23.17
N CYS A 527 32.31 15.52 -21.86
CA CYS A 527 32.05 16.66 -20.98
C CYS A 527 32.86 17.89 -21.39
N ASP A 528 34.13 17.71 -21.76
CA ASP A 528 35.01 18.79 -22.22
C ASP A 528 34.59 19.33 -23.60
N SER A 529 34.08 18.47 -24.49
CA SER A 529 33.62 18.86 -25.82
C SER A 529 32.36 19.72 -25.82
N LYS A 530 31.52 19.64 -24.78
CA LYS A 530 30.24 20.39 -24.71
C LYS A 530 30.48 21.80 -24.16
N ILE A 531 29.81 22.79 -24.75
CA ILE A 531 29.97 24.21 -24.38
C ILE A 531 28.96 24.62 -23.29
N LYS A 532 27.74 24.10 -23.34
CA LYS A 532 26.66 24.50 -22.43
C LYS A 532 26.87 23.91 -21.03
N LYS A 533 26.73 24.74 -20.00
CA LYS A 533 26.83 24.32 -18.58
C LYS A 533 25.80 23.25 -18.24
N ASP A 534 24.59 23.36 -18.78
CA ASP A 534 23.51 22.39 -18.57
C ASP A 534 23.89 21.00 -19.11
N GLU A 535 24.49 20.92 -20.30
CA GLU A 535 24.96 19.65 -20.88
C GLU A 535 26.12 19.06 -20.06
N LYS A 536 27.03 19.90 -19.57
CA LYS A 536 28.11 19.47 -18.66
C LYS A 536 27.57 18.93 -17.35
N SER A 537 26.53 19.54 -16.79
CA SER A 537 25.90 19.08 -15.54
C SER A 537 25.28 17.69 -15.67
N ILE A 538 24.67 17.40 -16.83
CA ILE A 538 24.06 16.09 -17.13
C ILE A 538 25.16 15.03 -17.28
N ILE A 539 26.26 15.36 -17.95
CA ILE A 539 27.38 14.42 -18.08
C ILE A 539 28.06 14.21 -16.73
N ALA A 540 28.28 15.28 -15.95
CA ALA A 540 28.86 15.20 -14.61
C ALA A 540 27.99 14.35 -13.66
N SER A 541 26.66 14.49 -13.71
CA SER A 541 25.75 13.65 -12.93
C SER A 541 25.87 12.18 -13.32
N ASN A 542 25.91 11.87 -14.61
CA ASN A 542 26.12 10.51 -15.08
C ASN A 542 27.49 9.93 -14.66
N ILE A 543 28.57 10.72 -14.72
CA ILE A 543 29.90 10.31 -14.24
C ILE A 543 29.86 10.04 -12.74
N MET A 544 29.28 10.95 -11.93
CA MET A 544 29.14 10.78 -10.49
C MET A 544 28.34 9.52 -10.14
N TYR A 545 27.27 9.24 -10.89
CA TYR A 545 26.45 8.04 -10.70
C TYR A 545 27.23 6.76 -11.00
N ILE A 546 27.92 6.69 -12.14
CA ILE A 546 28.75 5.54 -12.52
C ILE A 546 29.80 5.29 -11.43
N VAL A 547 30.61 6.31 -11.10
CA VAL A 547 31.70 6.15 -10.13
C VAL A 547 31.20 5.73 -8.75
N GLY A 548 30.04 6.23 -8.30
CA GLY A 548 29.44 5.83 -7.02
C GLY A 548 28.99 4.36 -6.94
N GLU A 549 28.84 3.68 -8.08
CA GLU A 549 28.38 2.29 -8.14
C GLU A 549 29.53 1.28 -8.21
N PHE A 550 30.61 1.62 -8.92
CA PHE A 550 31.81 0.81 -9.05
C PHE A 550 32.75 0.87 -7.84
N HIS A 551 32.20 0.60 -6.65
CA HIS A 551 32.93 0.59 -5.38
C HIS A 551 34.08 -0.44 -5.35
N ILE A 552 33.91 -1.64 -5.91
CA ILE A 552 34.97 -2.68 -5.96
C ILE A 552 36.22 -2.14 -6.69
N PHE A 553 36.01 -1.38 -7.78
CA PHE A 553 37.08 -0.70 -8.49
C PHE A 553 37.76 0.36 -7.61
N LEU A 554 36.96 1.18 -6.90
CA LEU A 554 37.49 2.21 -6.00
C LEU A 554 38.29 1.63 -4.83
N GLU A 555 37.91 0.47 -4.30
CA GLU A 555 38.65 -0.21 -3.21
C GLU A 555 40.04 -0.65 -3.64
N LYS A 556 40.20 -1.09 -4.90
CA LYS A 556 41.49 -1.51 -5.46
C LYS A 556 42.36 -0.32 -5.88
N HIS A 557 41.75 0.75 -6.38
CA HIS A 557 42.45 1.90 -6.97
C HIS A 557 42.41 3.14 -6.07
N LEU A 558 43.17 3.12 -4.97
CA LEU A 558 43.16 4.18 -3.94
C LEU A 558 43.53 5.58 -4.46
N ASN A 559 44.47 5.68 -5.40
CA ASN A 559 44.81 6.96 -6.03
C ASN A 559 43.63 7.54 -6.80
N PHE A 560 42.89 6.68 -7.50
CA PHE A 560 41.70 7.08 -8.23
C PHE A 560 40.57 7.48 -7.26
N LEU A 561 40.35 6.72 -6.18
CA LEU A 561 39.41 7.07 -5.11
C LEU A 561 39.70 8.47 -4.54
N ARG A 562 40.98 8.80 -4.28
CA ARG A 562 41.37 10.15 -3.82
C ARG A 562 41.04 11.23 -4.84
N VAL A 563 41.28 10.99 -6.14
CA VAL A 563 40.92 11.94 -7.20
C VAL A 563 39.40 12.13 -7.27
N VAL A 564 38.63 11.05 -7.19
CA VAL A 564 37.16 11.08 -7.17
C VAL A 564 36.65 11.91 -5.99
N ILE A 565 37.14 11.67 -4.77
CA ILE A 565 36.70 12.42 -3.59
C ILE A 565 37.01 13.92 -3.74
N ASN A 566 38.21 14.28 -4.19
CA ASN A 566 38.53 15.69 -4.45
C ASN A 566 37.63 16.29 -5.54
N LYS A 567 37.25 15.51 -6.56
CA LYS A 567 36.33 15.99 -7.60
C LYS A 567 34.89 16.16 -7.10
N LEU A 568 34.42 15.29 -6.21
CA LEU A 568 33.14 15.49 -5.51
C LEU A 568 33.16 16.78 -4.70
N PHE A 569 34.30 17.12 -4.09
CA PHE A 569 34.48 18.39 -3.38
C PHE A 569 34.52 19.59 -4.33
N ASP A 570 35.11 19.46 -5.53
CA ASP A 570 34.98 20.48 -6.58
C ASP A 570 33.50 20.76 -6.91
N PHE A 571 32.69 19.69 -7.05
CA PHE A 571 31.26 19.79 -7.34
C PHE A 571 30.45 20.41 -6.19
N ILE A 572 30.93 20.35 -4.95
CA ILE A 572 30.32 21.07 -3.82
C ILE A 572 30.44 22.60 -3.99
N TYR A 573 31.49 23.08 -4.67
CA TYR A 573 31.64 24.51 -4.98
C TYR A 573 30.79 24.96 -6.18
N GLU A 574 30.21 24.04 -6.96
CA GLU A 574 29.38 24.37 -8.12
C GLU A 574 27.95 24.77 -7.72
N ASN A 575 27.45 25.89 -8.26
CA ASN A 575 26.12 26.42 -7.93
C ASN A 575 24.98 25.88 -8.81
N HIS A 576 25.21 24.83 -9.60
CA HIS A 576 24.19 24.26 -10.46
C HIS A 576 23.16 23.42 -9.66
N PRO A 577 21.85 23.50 -9.96
CA PRO A 577 20.81 22.78 -9.21
C PRO A 577 21.08 21.26 -9.20
N GLY A 578 20.93 20.65 -8.01
CA GLY A 578 21.06 19.21 -7.80
C GLY A 578 22.48 18.64 -7.79
N ILE A 579 23.49 19.33 -8.34
CA ILE A 579 24.88 18.83 -8.38
C ILE A 579 25.46 18.69 -6.97
N LYS A 580 25.29 19.69 -6.11
CA LYS A 580 25.78 19.64 -4.71
C LYS A 580 25.16 18.49 -3.93
N ASP A 581 23.85 18.31 -4.07
CA ASP A 581 23.13 17.22 -3.40
C ASP A 581 23.64 15.87 -3.88
N MET A 582 23.80 15.71 -5.20
CA MET A 582 24.35 14.50 -5.79
C MET A 582 25.79 14.23 -5.36
N ALA A 583 26.63 15.26 -5.24
CA ALA A 583 28.00 15.11 -4.75
C ALA A 583 28.01 14.64 -3.28
N CYS A 584 27.15 15.19 -2.43
CA CYS A 584 26.98 14.75 -1.04
C CYS A 584 26.46 13.31 -0.95
N ASP A 585 25.49 12.92 -1.78
CA ASP A 585 24.92 11.57 -1.81
C ASP A 585 25.93 10.53 -2.31
N VAL A 586 26.67 10.83 -3.37
CA VAL A 586 27.73 9.96 -3.89
C VAL A 586 28.86 9.83 -2.88
N PHE A 587 29.25 10.91 -2.21
CA PHE A 587 30.24 10.86 -1.13
C PHE A 587 29.75 10.00 0.05
N LEU A 588 28.47 10.09 0.42
CA LEU A 588 27.84 9.23 1.42
C LEU A 588 27.85 7.76 1.00
N LYS A 589 27.55 7.46 -0.28
CA LYS A 589 27.55 6.10 -0.84
C LYS A 589 28.96 5.50 -0.83
N ILE A 590 29.97 6.26 -1.25
CA ILE A 590 31.38 5.86 -1.19
C ILE A 590 31.80 5.64 0.27
N SER A 591 31.45 6.54 1.19
CA SER A 591 31.81 6.41 2.61
C SER A 591 31.17 5.19 3.28
N LYS A 592 30.01 4.73 2.81
CA LYS A 592 29.37 3.48 3.27
C LYS A 592 30.06 2.23 2.72
N LYS A 593 30.44 2.24 1.44
CA LYS A 593 30.98 1.05 0.75
C LYS A 593 32.49 0.88 0.97
N CYS A 594 33.28 1.97 1.00
CA CYS A 594 34.74 1.95 1.11
C CYS A 594 35.29 2.70 2.36
N PRO A 595 34.82 2.42 3.60
CA PRO A 595 35.21 3.20 4.77
C PRO A 595 36.65 2.94 5.21
N LEU A 596 37.14 1.70 5.12
CA LEU A 596 38.47 1.31 5.61
C LEU A 596 39.57 1.99 4.80
N GLN A 597 39.41 2.04 3.48
CA GLN A 597 40.35 2.64 2.55
C GLN A 597 40.57 4.15 2.80
N ILE A 598 39.56 4.84 3.38
CA ILE A 598 39.63 6.27 3.70
C ILE A 598 40.25 6.51 5.09
N VAL A 599 40.04 5.59 6.04
CA VAL A 599 40.48 5.72 7.43
C VAL A 599 41.90 5.15 7.64
N GLU A 600 42.32 4.16 6.87
CA GLU A 600 43.64 3.54 7.01
C GLU A 600 44.77 4.39 6.42
N LYS A 601 45.97 4.24 6.98
CA LYS A 601 47.17 4.96 6.51
C LYS A 601 47.69 4.37 5.21
N PHE A 602 47.92 5.24 4.21
CA PHE A 602 48.50 4.83 2.94
C PHE A 602 50.03 4.70 3.00
N GLN A 603 50.58 3.75 2.24
CA GLN A 603 52.01 3.46 2.12
C GLN A 603 52.87 4.75 2.04
N LYS A 604 53.71 4.96 3.06
CA LYS A 604 54.69 6.05 3.25
C LYS A 604 54.17 7.48 3.52
N LYS A 605 52.86 7.74 3.60
CA LYS A 605 52.33 9.05 4.07
C LYS A 605 52.02 9.03 5.58
N ARG A 606 52.19 10.19 6.26
CA ARG A 606 51.97 10.31 7.71
C ARG A 606 50.48 10.41 8.07
N ASP A 607 49.69 11.04 7.20
CA ASP A 607 48.29 11.42 7.47
C ASP A 607 47.31 10.56 6.66
N THR A 608 46.11 10.36 7.22
CA THR A 608 45.03 9.58 6.58
C THR A 608 44.26 10.45 5.58
N LEU A 609 43.52 9.85 4.64
CA LEU A 609 42.64 10.63 3.75
C LEU A 609 41.58 11.39 4.55
N LEU A 610 41.13 10.84 5.69
CA LEU A 610 40.24 11.54 6.61
C LEU A 610 40.87 12.83 7.17
N ASP A 611 42.16 12.81 7.53
CA ASP A 611 42.87 14.01 8.00
C ASP A 611 42.90 15.10 6.92
N GLU A 612 43.18 14.75 5.67
CA GLU A 612 43.16 15.69 4.53
C GLU A 612 41.76 16.28 4.28
N ILE A 613 40.69 15.52 4.56
CA ILE A 613 39.32 16.01 4.49
C ILE A 613 39.08 17.03 5.61
N PHE A 614 39.56 16.78 6.83
CA PHE A 614 39.42 17.69 7.96
C PHE A 614 40.19 19.01 7.79
N GLU A 615 41.32 19.02 7.08
CA GLU A 615 42.03 20.26 6.72
C GLU A 615 41.18 21.19 5.83
N LYS A 616 40.34 20.63 4.95
CA LYS A 616 39.46 21.40 4.04
C LYS A 616 38.04 21.58 4.57
N PHE A 617 37.73 21.00 5.72
CA PHE A 617 36.35 20.78 6.19
C PHE A 617 35.54 22.08 6.38
N ASP A 618 36.15 23.12 6.95
CA ASP A 618 35.53 24.43 7.12
C ASP A 618 35.10 25.05 5.80
N SER A 619 35.98 24.95 4.79
CA SER A 619 35.70 25.46 3.45
C SER A 619 34.54 24.70 2.80
N LEU A 620 34.48 23.37 2.94
CA LEU A 620 33.44 22.53 2.36
C LEU A 620 32.08 22.83 2.99
N ILE A 621 32.02 22.93 4.31
CA ILE A 621 30.76 23.19 5.02
C ILE A 621 30.22 24.58 4.73
N TYR A 622 31.06 25.57 4.45
CA TYR A 622 30.61 26.92 4.16
C TYR A 622 29.67 26.99 2.94
N PHE A 623 29.95 26.23 1.87
CA PHE A 623 29.18 26.27 0.62
C PHE A 623 27.91 25.40 0.60
N LEU A 624 27.71 24.58 1.63
CA LEU A 624 26.59 23.65 1.73
C LEU A 624 25.39 24.27 2.46
N GLU A 625 24.19 23.93 2.01
CA GLU A 625 22.96 24.20 2.74
C GLU A 625 22.75 23.22 3.89
N PHE A 626 21.81 23.49 4.81
CA PHE A 626 21.68 22.66 6.01
C PHE A 626 21.30 21.19 5.73
N HIS A 627 20.50 20.89 4.70
CA HIS A 627 20.20 19.49 4.35
C HIS A 627 21.44 18.78 3.77
N GLN A 628 22.20 19.45 2.89
CA GLN A 628 23.48 18.91 2.38
C GLN A 628 24.50 18.72 3.51
N LYS A 629 24.60 19.67 4.46
CA LYS A 629 25.45 19.51 5.64
C LYS A 629 25.08 18.26 6.42
N LYS A 630 23.78 17.92 6.52
CA LYS A 630 23.35 16.68 7.18
C LYS A 630 23.86 15.44 6.44
N GLU A 631 23.72 15.38 5.12
CA GLU A 631 24.19 14.25 4.29
C GLU A 631 25.72 14.13 4.29
N PHE A 632 26.42 15.25 4.23
CA PHE A 632 27.88 15.27 4.29
C PHE A 632 28.41 14.83 5.67
N ILE A 633 27.80 15.32 6.76
CA ILE A 633 28.18 14.94 8.12
C ILE A 633 27.78 13.50 8.42
N THR A 634 26.70 12.97 7.84
CA THR A 634 26.39 11.53 8.00
C THR A 634 27.46 10.67 7.33
N ALA A 635 28.00 11.07 6.17
CA ALA A 635 29.12 10.39 5.52
C ALA A 635 30.35 10.36 6.43
N ILE A 636 30.76 11.52 6.96
CA ILE A 636 31.89 11.64 7.88
C ILE A 636 31.64 10.87 9.18
N GLY A 637 30.42 10.93 9.73
CA GLY A 637 30.04 10.19 10.93
C GLY A 637 30.22 8.67 10.76
N ILE A 638 29.97 8.14 9.55
CA ILE A 638 30.21 6.73 9.23
C ILE A 638 31.71 6.45 9.24
N LEU A 639 32.53 7.30 8.61
CA LEU A 639 34.00 7.16 8.61
C LEU A 639 34.57 7.20 10.04
N ILE A 640 34.11 8.13 10.88
CA ILE A 640 34.49 8.25 12.30
C ILE A 640 34.13 6.99 13.09
N ASN A 641 33.06 6.28 12.71
CA ASN A 641 32.69 5.02 13.36
C ASN A 641 33.76 3.92 13.14
N TYR A 642 34.48 3.94 12.02
CA TYR A 642 35.55 2.98 11.70
C TYR A 642 36.90 3.35 12.32
N VAL A 643 37.09 4.59 12.80
CA VAL A 643 38.28 4.98 13.55
C VAL A 643 38.34 4.21 14.87
N GLU A 644 39.38 3.42 15.10
CA GLU A 644 39.54 2.60 16.32
C GLU A 644 39.89 3.44 17.55
N GLU A 645 40.80 4.41 17.38
CA GLU A 645 41.32 5.25 18.45
C GLU A 645 40.27 6.22 19.03
N ASN A 646 39.89 6.03 20.30
CA ASN A 646 38.84 6.84 20.96
C ASN A 646 39.20 8.33 21.06
N TRP A 647 40.48 8.67 21.25
CA TRP A 647 40.92 10.06 21.37
C TRP A 647 40.83 10.81 20.04
N LYS A 648 41.28 10.21 18.92
CA LYS A 648 41.10 10.76 17.56
C LYS A 648 39.63 10.88 17.20
N ARG A 649 38.83 9.87 17.54
CA ARG A 649 37.37 9.92 17.34
C ARG A 649 36.75 11.13 18.03
N ASN A 650 37.09 11.35 19.31
CA ASN A 650 36.60 12.49 20.07
C ASN A 650 37.13 13.83 19.54
N PHE A 651 38.33 13.86 18.97
CA PHE A 651 38.87 15.03 18.28
C PHE A 651 38.03 15.40 17.06
N TYR A 652 37.80 14.47 16.12
CA TYR A 652 36.96 14.75 14.94
C TYR A 652 35.53 15.14 15.31
N ILE A 653 34.97 14.51 16.35
CA ILE A 653 33.64 14.88 16.85
C ILE A 653 33.63 16.34 17.35
N LYS A 654 34.65 16.77 18.09
CA LYS A 654 34.78 18.17 18.54
C LYS A 654 34.87 19.13 17.37
N GLU A 655 35.71 18.83 16.36
CA GLU A 655 35.85 19.65 15.14
C GLU A 655 34.51 19.83 14.43
N ILE A 656 33.71 18.77 14.28
CA ILE A 656 32.36 18.87 13.69
C ILE A 656 31.47 19.84 14.47
N PHE A 657 31.52 19.79 15.80
CA PHE A 657 30.63 20.59 16.63
C PHE A 657 31.04 22.06 16.76
N LEU A 658 32.34 22.37 16.68
CA LEU A 658 32.85 23.75 16.69
C LEU A 658 32.24 24.60 15.57
N ILE A 659 32.00 24.02 14.39
CA ILE A 659 31.45 24.74 13.23
C ILE A 659 30.01 25.22 13.45
N PHE A 660 29.21 24.45 14.20
CA PHE A 660 27.80 24.78 14.40
C PHE A 660 27.57 25.63 15.65
N PHE A 661 28.49 25.59 16.63
CA PHE A 661 28.31 26.30 17.89
C PHE A 661 29.59 26.46 18.72
N ASP A 662 29.88 27.68 19.17
CA ASP A 662 30.95 27.95 20.14
C ASP A 662 30.59 27.37 21.52
N PHE A 663 31.54 26.68 22.16
CA PHE A 663 31.39 26.06 23.50
C PHE A 663 31.10 27.05 24.66
N HIS A 664 30.93 28.35 24.40
CA HIS A 664 30.61 29.38 25.41
C HIS A 664 29.12 29.78 25.45
N TRP A 665 28.25 28.79 25.32
CA TRP A 665 26.80 28.95 25.26
C TRP A 665 26.16 29.55 26.53
N HIS A 666 26.73 29.31 27.72
CA HIS A 666 26.31 29.96 28.98
C HIS A 666 26.27 31.50 28.92
N PHE A 667 27.11 32.12 28.09
CA PHE A 667 27.15 33.58 27.93
C PHE A 667 25.91 34.12 27.18
N TYR A 668 25.41 33.37 26.19
CA TYR A 668 24.21 33.73 25.45
C TYR A 668 22.93 33.59 26.31
N PHE A 669 22.88 32.61 27.22
CA PHE A 669 21.77 32.43 28.16
C PHE A 669 21.72 33.53 29.22
N LYS A 670 22.87 33.89 29.80
CA LYS A 670 22.96 34.93 30.83
C LYS A 670 22.55 36.34 30.33
N LYS A 671 22.67 36.61 29.02
CA LYS A 671 22.34 37.93 28.44
C LYS A 671 20.91 38.05 27.87
N ASN A 672 20.06 37.03 27.96
CA ASN A 672 18.68 37.04 27.40
C ASN A 672 18.58 37.53 25.92
N LEU A 673 19.63 37.35 25.12
CA LEU A 673 19.68 37.81 23.72
C LEU A 673 18.82 36.95 22.78
N PHE A 674 18.36 35.78 23.25
CA PHE A 674 17.58 34.82 22.48
C PHE A 674 16.16 35.29 22.15
N SER A 675 15.52 36.09 23.01
CA SER A 675 14.16 36.60 22.76
C SER A 675 14.12 37.55 21.55
N LYS A 676 15.27 38.10 21.14
CA LYS A 676 15.39 39.09 20.07
C LYS A 676 15.82 38.51 18.70
N ASN A 677 16.51 37.36 18.67
CA ASN A 677 17.13 36.83 17.44
C ASN A 677 16.76 35.36 17.11
N PRO A 678 15.77 35.09 16.22
CA PRO A 678 15.37 33.73 15.82
C PRO A 678 16.46 32.93 15.10
N LYS A 679 17.47 33.62 14.53
CA LYS A 679 18.60 32.99 13.83
C LYS A 679 19.47 32.15 14.77
N ILE A 680 19.67 32.60 16.02
CA ILE A 680 20.49 31.86 17.00
C ILE A 680 19.76 30.58 17.43
N ILE A 681 18.45 30.66 17.68
CA ILE A 681 17.62 29.49 18.01
C ILE A 681 17.67 28.47 16.88
N ARG A 682 17.60 28.92 15.62
CA ARG A 682 17.71 28.06 14.44
C ARG A 682 19.09 27.36 14.36
N ASN A 683 20.19 28.05 14.66
CA ASN A 683 21.52 27.42 14.69
C ASN A 683 21.63 26.35 15.79
N ILE A 684 21.04 26.58 16.97
CA ILE A 684 20.98 25.57 18.03
C ILE A 684 20.14 24.36 17.60
N VAL A 685 19.03 24.58 16.88
CA VAL A 685 18.23 23.48 16.30
C VAL A 685 19.10 22.69 15.32
N HIS A 686 19.89 23.36 14.50
CA HIS A 686 20.81 22.74 13.56
C HIS A 686 21.88 21.89 14.29
N PHE A 687 22.46 22.41 15.37
CA PHE A 687 23.40 21.68 16.23
C PHE A 687 22.79 20.40 16.83
N PHE A 688 21.59 20.47 17.41
CA PHE A 688 20.97 19.28 18.01
C PHE A 688 20.55 18.25 16.97
N ASN A 689 20.10 18.69 15.79
CA ASN A 689 19.85 17.79 14.66
C ASN A 689 21.11 16.99 14.28
N ILE A 690 22.28 17.65 14.24
CA ILE A 690 23.55 17.00 13.88
C ILE A 690 24.00 16.04 14.99
N ASN A 691 23.90 16.44 16.27
CA ASN A 691 24.11 15.53 17.40
C ASN A 691 23.22 14.30 17.29
N ASN A 692 21.96 14.48 16.93
CA ASN A 692 21.02 13.38 16.72
C ASN A 692 21.42 12.46 15.57
N LEU A 693 22.03 12.96 14.50
CA LEU A 693 22.54 12.16 13.40
C LEU A 693 23.78 11.37 13.81
N ILE A 694 24.76 12.04 14.40
CA ILE A 694 26.02 11.42 14.86
C ILE A 694 25.73 10.36 15.92
N GLY A 695 24.83 10.64 16.86
CA GLY A 695 24.39 9.68 17.88
C GLY A 695 23.74 8.42 17.31
N LYS A 696 23.03 8.52 16.18
CA LYS A 696 22.50 7.34 15.47
C LYS A 696 23.62 6.49 14.86
N ILE A 697 24.61 7.13 14.24
CA ILE A 697 25.67 6.45 13.49
C ILE A 697 26.67 5.76 14.44
N LEU A 698 27.15 6.48 15.44
CA LEU A 698 28.17 5.98 16.37
C LEU A 698 27.63 4.95 17.37
N SER A 699 26.31 4.90 17.57
CA SER A 699 25.63 4.00 18.52
C SER A 699 26.37 3.95 19.88
N LYS A 700 26.89 2.79 20.31
CA LYS A 700 27.60 2.60 21.60
C LYS A 700 28.79 3.53 21.79
N LYS A 701 29.52 3.88 20.72
CA LYS A 701 30.70 4.75 20.79
C LYS A 701 30.34 6.19 21.16
N TYR A 702 29.08 6.60 20.97
CA TYR A 702 28.55 7.91 21.33
C TYR A 702 28.45 8.14 22.86
N CYS A 703 28.40 7.09 23.68
CA CYS A 703 28.21 7.23 25.13
C CYS A 703 29.28 8.10 25.80
N SER A 704 30.54 7.96 25.38
CA SER A 704 31.66 8.75 25.92
C SER A 704 31.49 10.25 25.64
N TRP A 705 31.03 10.61 24.45
CA TRP A 705 30.73 11.97 24.06
C TRP A 705 29.52 12.53 24.81
N PHE A 706 28.45 11.75 24.91
CA PHE A 706 27.23 12.21 25.58
C PHE A 706 27.43 12.52 27.06
N GLN A 707 28.27 11.75 27.77
CA GLN A 707 28.60 12.02 29.18
C GLN A 707 29.20 13.41 29.39
N LEU A 708 29.99 13.92 28.42
CA LEU A 708 30.60 15.25 28.51
C LEU A 708 29.56 16.37 28.39
N ILE A 709 28.51 16.18 27.58
CA ILE A 709 27.50 17.20 27.28
C ILE A 709 26.21 17.00 28.11
N PHE A 710 26.10 15.92 28.91
CA PHE A 710 24.85 15.58 29.59
C PHE A 710 24.28 16.72 30.45
N ASN A 711 25.10 17.31 31.31
CA ASN A 711 24.69 18.40 32.20
C ASN A 711 24.25 19.63 31.40
N GLU A 712 24.90 19.85 30.27
CA GLU A 712 24.64 20.97 29.38
C GLU A 712 23.26 20.85 28.71
N ILE A 713 22.97 19.68 28.14
CA ILE A 713 21.68 19.38 27.51
C ILE A 713 20.54 19.40 28.55
N GLY A 714 20.80 18.91 29.77
CA GLY A 714 19.83 18.98 30.87
C GLY A 714 19.46 20.42 31.24
N PHE A 715 20.46 21.30 31.36
CA PHE A 715 20.22 22.72 31.62
C PHE A 715 19.41 23.39 30.48
N MET A 716 19.74 23.07 29.22
CA MET A 716 18.98 23.56 28.06
C MET A 716 17.50 23.20 28.12
N TYR A 717 17.20 21.95 28.46
CA TYR A 717 15.83 21.47 28.52
C TYR A 717 15.01 22.29 29.53
N ASN A 718 15.54 22.48 30.74
CA ASN A 718 14.88 23.24 31.80
C ASN A 718 14.71 24.72 31.40
N TRP A 719 15.72 25.33 30.79
CA TRP A 719 15.63 26.70 30.31
C TRP A 719 14.55 26.86 29.23
N ILE A 720 14.49 25.97 28.23
CA ILE A 720 13.47 25.99 27.17
C ILE A 720 12.08 25.88 27.76
N HIS A 721 11.91 25.03 28.77
CA HIS A 721 10.64 24.86 29.46
C HIS A 721 10.18 26.17 30.12
N HIS A 722 11.03 26.79 30.95
CA HIS A 722 10.71 28.05 31.60
C HIS A 722 10.45 29.19 30.61
N GLN A 723 11.20 29.27 29.52
CA GLN A 723 10.94 30.27 28.47
C GLN A 723 9.62 30.02 27.74
N GLY A 724 9.28 28.76 27.46
CA GLY A 724 8.00 28.40 26.86
C GLY A 724 6.80 28.82 27.71
N GLU A 725 6.89 28.61 29.03
CA GLU A 725 5.86 29.04 29.98
C GLU A 725 5.78 30.56 30.11
N ASN A 726 6.92 31.26 30.16
CA ASN A 726 6.96 32.71 30.21
C ASN A 726 6.30 33.33 28.97
N ILE A 727 6.67 32.87 27.76
CA ILE A 727 6.09 33.37 26.50
C ILE A 727 4.58 33.05 26.44
N PHE A 728 4.14 31.91 26.97
CA PHE A 728 2.72 31.59 27.06
C PHE A 728 1.95 32.57 27.95
N PHE A 729 2.51 32.92 29.11
CA PHE A 729 1.88 33.86 30.04
C PHE A 729 1.64 35.23 29.39
N PHE A 730 2.55 35.69 28.53
CA PHE A 730 2.45 36.98 27.83
C PHE A 730 1.57 36.95 26.55
N GLU A 731 1.53 35.85 25.78
CA GLU A 731 0.93 35.84 24.42
C GLU A 731 -0.40 35.07 24.24
N GLN A 732 -1.05 34.62 25.33
CA GLN A 732 -2.28 33.79 25.45
C GLN A 732 -3.10 33.43 24.18
N LYS A 733 -3.46 34.39 23.29
CA LYS A 733 -4.29 34.14 22.07
C LYS A 733 -3.52 33.91 20.75
N ASN A 734 -2.24 34.29 20.63
CA ASN A 734 -1.42 34.14 19.40
C ASN A 734 -0.35 33.03 19.49
N PHE A 735 -0.43 32.20 20.53
CA PHE A 735 0.56 31.20 20.94
C PHE A 735 1.05 30.22 19.84
N LEU A 736 0.20 29.83 18.89
CA LEU A 736 0.56 28.88 17.82
C LEU A 736 1.19 29.54 16.57
N LYS A 737 1.11 30.87 16.46
CA LYS A 737 1.57 31.63 15.28
C LYS A 737 2.98 32.20 15.43
N SER A 738 3.53 32.28 16.64
CA SER A 738 4.87 32.85 16.82
C SER A 738 5.96 31.88 16.33
N LYS A 739 6.84 32.37 15.45
CA LYS A 739 7.95 31.59 14.86
C LYS A 739 8.93 31.10 15.94
N ASN A 740 9.13 31.88 17.00
CA ASN A 740 10.03 31.56 18.10
C ASN A 740 9.55 30.35 18.92
N LEU A 741 8.25 30.25 19.21
CA LEU A 741 7.70 29.10 19.95
C LEU A 741 7.81 27.79 19.16
N ARG A 742 7.63 27.82 17.83
CA ARG A 742 7.84 26.64 16.97
C ARG A 742 9.29 26.17 17.01
N LEU A 743 10.23 27.11 16.98
CA LEU A 743 11.66 26.79 17.09
C LEU A 743 12.02 26.23 18.48
N LEU A 744 11.47 26.80 19.56
CA LEU A 744 11.66 26.28 20.92
C LEU A 744 11.05 24.89 21.12
N LYS A 745 9.85 24.63 20.56
CA LYS A 745 9.26 23.28 20.55
C LYS A 745 10.15 22.30 19.80
N ASN A 746 10.65 22.68 18.62
CA ASN A 746 11.57 21.85 17.86
C ASN A 746 12.87 21.56 18.62
N LEU A 747 13.44 22.56 19.31
CA LEU A 747 14.59 22.36 20.18
C LEU A 747 14.33 21.33 21.27
N ARG A 748 13.23 21.50 22.02
CA ARG A 748 12.84 20.54 23.05
C ARG A 748 12.65 19.14 22.48
N LYS A 749 12.00 19.05 21.32
CA LYS A 749 11.76 17.80 20.59
C LYS A 749 13.08 17.12 20.19
N GLU A 750 14.07 17.86 19.70
CA GLU A 750 15.39 17.32 19.33
C GLU A 750 16.19 16.86 20.55
N ILE A 751 16.16 17.62 21.65
CA ILE A 751 16.80 17.24 22.93
C ILE A 751 16.22 15.93 23.47
N LEU A 752 14.89 15.78 23.46
CA LEU A 752 14.23 14.56 23.90
C LEU A 752 14.64 13.34 23.07
N ILE A 753 14.86 13.48 21.76
CA ILE A 753 15.37 12.38 20.92
C ILE A 753 16.77 11.95 21.39
N ILE A 754 17.64 12.89 21.75
CA ILE A 754 19.00 12.55 22.20
C ILE A 754 18.90 11.75 23.49
N PHE A 755 18.07 12.18 24.44
CA PHE A 755 17.83 11.43 25.67
C PHE A 755 17.24 10.04 25.39
N GLU A 756 16.28 9.93 24.48
CA GLU A 756 15.66 8.65 24.11
C GLU A 756 16.69 7.69 23.50
N LYS A 757 17.54 8.17 22.57
CA LYS A 757 18.58 7.35 21.92
C LYS A 757 19.67 6.95 22.90
N TYR A 758 20.08 7.87 23.75
CA TYR A 758 21.04 7.57 24.80
C TYR A 758 20.51 6.44 25.69
N MET A 759 19.23 6.50 26.07
CA MET A 759 18.59 5.42 26.80
C MET A 759 18.57 4.13 25.99
N GLU A 760 18.30 4.14 24.68
CA GLU A 760 18.37 2.96 23.79
C GLU A 760 19.77 2.33 23.66
N ILE A 761 20.83 3.13 23.73
CA ILE A 761 22.19 2.67 23.44
C ILE A 761 22.93 2.22 24.71
N CYS A 762 22.67 2.86 25.84
CA CYS A 762 23.41 2.59 27.07
C CYS A 762 23.26 1.14 27.56
N ILE A 763 24.41 0.53 27.88
CA ILE A 763 24.52 -0.74 28.60
C ILE A 763 24.50 -0.41 30.09
N PHE A 764 23.52 -0.95 30.81
CA PHE A 764 23.35 -0.70 32.24
C PHE A 764 24.18 -1.70 33.05
N ASP A 765 25.43 -1.36 33.32
CA ASP A 765 26.21 -2.07 34.34
C ASP A 765 25.91 -1.48 35.73
N LYS A 766 25.62 -2.36 36.71
CA LYS A 766 25.29 -2.02 38.11
C LYS A 766 26.31 -1.09 38.81
N ARG A 767 27.52 -0.94 38.26
CA ARG A 767 28.63 -0.18 38.84
C ARG A 767 28.68 1.29 38.45
N ASN A 768 27.90 1.75 37.47
CA ASN A 768 27.98 3.14 37.03
C ASN A 768 27.03 4.06 37.82
N THR A 769 27.51 4.58 38.96
CA THR A 769 26.80 5.50 39.87
C THR A 769 26.34 6.81 39.20
N PHE A 770 27.10 7.29 38.20
CA PHE A 770 26.73 8.47 37.39
C PHE A 770 25.32 8.35 36.77
N TYR A 771 24.89 7.14 36.42
CA TYR A 771 23.63 6.92 35.69
C TYR A 771 22.41 6.86 36.59
N LEU A 772 22.53 6.34 37.82
CA LEU A 772 21.39 6.19 38.71
C LEU A 772 20.90 7.55 39.23
N GLN A 773 21.82 8.41 39.65
CA GLN A 773 21.49 9.73 40.19
C GLN A 773 21.07 10.72 39.09
N ASN A 774 21.82 10.81 37.99
CA ASN A 774 21.57 11.81 36.96
C ASN A 774 20.35 11.51 36.09
N LEU A 775 20.06 10.23 35.79
CA LEU A 775 18.85 9.87 35.05
C LEU A 775 17.59 10.05 35.90
N TYR A 776 17.66 9.77 37.21
CA TYR A 776 16.52 10.00 38.10
C TYR A 776 16.17 11.49 38.16
N LEU A 777 17.15 12.36 38.37
CA LEU A 777 16.98 13.82 38.39
C LEU A 777 16.39 14.32 37.06
N LEU A 778 16.88 13.82 35.93
CA LEU A 778 16.40 14.20 34.60
C LEU A 778 14.97 13.71 34.33
N CYS A 779 14.66 12.47 34.67
CA CYS A 779 13.29 11.94 34.51
C CYS A 779 12.32 12.70 35.43
N HIS A 780 12.72 12.97 36.68
CA HIS A 780 11.90 13.74 37.61
C HIS A 780 11.62 15.14 37.07
N SER A 781 12.63 15.85 36.54
CA SER A 781 12.43 17.17 35.95
C SER A 781 11.53 17.10 34.71
N ILE A 782 11.83 16.22 33.74
CA ILE A 782 11.06 16.11 32.49
C ILE A 782 9.59 15.77 32.75
N PHE A 783 9.31 14.82 33.65
CA PHE A 783 7.95 14.34 33.92
C PHE A 783 7.16 15.37 34.73
N SER A 784 7.76 15.97 35.77
CA SER A 784 7.11 17.03 36.54
C SER A 784 6.81 18.27 35.68
N HIS A 785 7.74 18.65 34.80
CA HIS A 785 7.52 19.71 33.81
C HIS A 785 6.34 19.40 32.89
N TYR A 786 6.16 18.15 32.46
CA TYR A 786 5.00 17.77 31.66
C TYR A 786 3.69 17.92 32.45
N GLY A 787 3.62 17.34 33.65
CA GLY A 787 2.41 17.37 34.49
C GLY A 787 1.99 18.76 34.96
N ASN A 788 2.95 19.65 35.22
CA ASN A 788 2.69 21.00 35.72
C ASN A 788 2.26 21.99 34.62
N THR A 789 2.43 21.64 33.34
CA THR A 789 2.07 22.56 32.25
C THR A 789 0.57 22.70 32.07
N LYS A 790 0.07 23.92 32.28
CA LYS A 790 -1.36 24.25 32.26
C LYS A 790 -2.02 24.16 30.88
N ASN A 791 -1.26 24.24 29.78
CA ASN A 791 -1.81 24.22 28.42
C ASN A 791 -1.40 22.95 27.64
N PRO A 792 -2.38 22.11 27.23
CA PRO A 792 -2.15 20.92 26.40
C PRO A 792 -1.40 21.20 25.08
N SER A 793 -1.53 22.41 24.53
CA SER A 793 -0.85 22.78 23.28
C SER A 793 0.67 22.83 23.43
N TRP A 794 1.22 22.98 24.63
CA TRP A 794 2.67 22.94 24.87
C TRP A 794 3.18 21.52 25.10
N TRP A 795 2.33 20.50 25.09
CA TRP A 795 2.75 19.13 25.34
C TRP A 795 3.46 18.53 24.13
N ASP A 796 4.45 17.68 24.40
CA ASP A 796 5.17 16.94 23.37
C ASP A 796 4.92 15.45 23.55
N PHE A 797 4.46 14.78 22.50
CA PHE A 797 4.31 13.33 22.53
C PHE A 797 5.66 12.63 22.78
N LYS A 798 6.80 13.27 22.43
CA LYS A 798 8.14 12.69 22.69
C LYS A 798 8.45 12.49 24.16
N VAL A 799 7.83 13.24 25.07
CA VAL A 799 7.96 12.95 26.51
C VAL A 799 7.35 11.59 26.83
N ILE A 800 6.18 11.27 26.27
CA ILE A 800 5.54 9.96 26.41
C ILE A 800 6.43 8.86 25.79
N VAL A 801 6.99 9.08 24.61
CA VAL A 801 7.88 8.08 23.99
C VAL A 801 9.16 7.86 24.79
N PHE A 802 9.72 8.92 25.39
CA PHE A 802 10.83 8.81 26.32
C PHE A 802 10.46 7.95 27.54
N CYS A 803 9.27 8.15 28.13
CA CYS A 803 8.76 7.32 29.22
C CYS A 803 8.69 5.85 28.84
N ILE A 804 8.10 5.54 27.68
CA ILE A 804 7.95 4.16 27.19
C ILE A 804 9.32 3.48 27.11
N ARG A 805 10.35 4.19 26.64
CA ARG A 805 11.71 3.64 26.56
C ARG A 805 12.37 3.41 27.91
N VAL A 806 12.16 4.34 28.84
CA VAL A 806 12.64 4.18 30.22
C VAL A 806 12.02 2.94 30.85
N LEU A 807 10.71 2.72 30.66
CA LEU A 807 9.98 1.53 31.12
C LEU A 807 10.53 0.25 30.47
N LYS A 808 10.58 0.16 29.14
CA LYS A 808 11.03 -1.06 28.43
C LYS A 808 12.43 -1.55 28.81
N LYS A 809 13.33 -0.62 29.17
CA LYS A 809 14.72 -0.96 29.51
C LYS A 809 14.96 -1.33 30.96
N ARG A 810 14.11 -0.92 31.91
CA ARG A 810 14.34 -1.12 33.35
C ARG A 810 13.33 -2.10 33.97
N LYS A 811 13.20 -3.29 33.39
CA LYS A 811 12.21 -4.31 33.82
C LYS A 811 12.27 -4.68 35.32
N ASN A 812 13.44 -4.58 35.96
CA ASN A 812 13.64 -5.09 37.33
C ASN A 812 14.20 -4.06 38.35
N PHE A 813 14.36 -2.78 38.00
CA PHE A 813 15.08 -1.79 38.84
C PHE A 813 14.36 -0.46 39.07
N LEU A 814 13.10 -0.31 38.63
CA LEU A 814 12.34 0.90 38.94
C LEU A 814 11.62 0.72 40.28
N GLU A 815 11.85 1.65 41.19
CA GLU A 815 11.13 1.75 42.46
C GLU A 815 9.65 2.13 42.21
N ILE A 816 8.77 1.72 43.13
CA ILE A 816 7.33 2.03 43.13
C ILE A 816 7.10 3.55 42.97
N ASN A 817 7.90 4.36 43.67
CA ASN A 817 7.86 5.83 43.65
C ASN A 817 8.08 6.45 42.25
N PHE A 818 8.81 5.77 41.38
CA PHE A 818 9.07 6.28 40.03
C PHE A 818 7.88 6.03 39.10
N ILE A 819 7.19 4.91 39.27
CA ILE A 819 6.01 4.55 38.48
C ILE A 819 4.80 5.40 38.91
N THR A 820 4.64 5.65 40.21
CA THR A 820 3.59 6.57 40.70
C THR A 820 3.80 7.99 40.17
N LEU A 821 5.04 8.44 40.02
CA LEU A 821 5.35 9.72 39.38
C LEU A 821 4.94 9.74 37.90
N ILE A 822 5.25 8.71 37.12
CA ILE A 822 4.82 8.62 35.71
C ILE A 822 3.29 8.62 35.62
N PHE A 823 2.61 7.88 36.49
CA PHE A 823 1.16 7.79 36.49
C PHE A 823 0.50 9.15 36.79
N ASN A 824 0.99 9.85 37.82
CA ASN A 824 0.44 11.14 38.24
C ASN A 824 0.80 12.28 37.30
N ALA A 825 2.05 12.33 36.82
CA ALA A 825 2.54 13.46 36.03
C ALA A 825 2.22 13.32 34.53
N ILE A 826 1.99 12.11 34.02
CA ILE A 826 1.85 11.87 32.58
C ILE A 826 0.55 11.15 32.24
N PHE A 827 0.26 10.02 32.87
CA PHE A 827 -0.91 9.19 32.51
C PHE A 827 -2.24 9.90 32.78
N ARG A 828 -2.45 10.42 33.99
CA ARG A 828 -3.71 11.09 34.35
C ARG A 828 -3.95 12.39 33.55
N PRO A 829 -2.98 13.31 33.44
CA PRO A 829 -3.18 14.53 32.65
C PRO A 829 -3.45 14.24 31.16
N THR A 830 -2.79 13.25 30.56
CA THR A 830 -3.03 12.87 29.15
C THR A 830 -4.42 12.31 28.90
N LEU A 831 -4.91 11.45 29.79
CA LEU A 831 -6.26 10.91 29.68
C LEU A 831 -7.33 12.03 29.74
N GLU A 832 -7.14 13.06 30.56
CA GLU A 832 -8.09 14.16 30.70
C GLU A 832 -8.28 15.01 29.44
N ILE A 833 -7.27 15.10 28.57
CA ILE A 833 -7.37 15.81 27.29
C ILE A 833 -7.96 14.92 26.21
N ILE A 834 -7.54 13.66 26.19
CA ILE A 834 -7.88 12.74 25.12
C ILE A 834 -9.35 12.29 25.21
N LYS A 835 -9.94 12.25 26.41
CA LYS A 835 -11.31 11.75 26.64
C LYS A 835 -12.44 12.51 25.94
N ASN A 836 -12.21 13.76 25.49
CA ASN A 836 -13.29 14.66 25.05
C ASN A 836 -13.81 14.36 23.62
N ASN A 837 -12.94 13.95 22.70
CA ASN A 837 -13.29 13.65 21.30
C ASN A 837 -12.34 12.60 20.70
N PHE A 838 -12.60 12.14 19.47
CA PHE A 838 -11.73 11.17 18.77
C PHE A 838 -10.64 11.80 17.86
N GLU A 839 -10.58 13.13 17.76
CA GLU A 839 -9.79 13.82 16.71
C GLU A 839 -8.58 14.62 17.23
N ASP A 840 -8.66 15.26 18.41
CA ASP A 840 -7.61 16.17 18.86
C ASP A 840 -6.33 15.47 19.32
N PHE A 841 -5.16 15.96 18.94
CA PHE A 841 -3.84 15.42 19.34
C PHE A 841 -3.60 13.95 18.93
N PRO A 842 -3.65 13.60 17.63
CA PRO A 842 -3.51 12.21 17.15
C PRO A 842 -2.19 11.54 17.61
N ASP A 843 -1.07 12.26 17.52
CA ASP A 843 0.24 11.74 17.96
C ASP A 843 0.25 11.39 19.46
N ILE A 844 -0.32 12.26 20.31
CA ILE A 844 -0.35 12.04 21.76
C ILE A 844 -1.22 10.82 22.08
N ARG A 845 -2.34 10.61 21.39
CA ARG A 845 -3.21 9.44 21.57
C ARG A 845 -2.50 8.14 21.25
N PHE A 846 -1.88 8.09 20.08
CA PHE A 846 -1.19 6.89 19.62
C PHE A 846 -0.11 6.46 20.64
N PHE A 847 0.73 7.40 21.08
CA PHE A 847 1.77 7.11 22.06
C PHE A 847 1.22 6.91 23.48
N PHE A 848 0.11 7.52 23.86
CA PHE A 848 -0.56 7.27 25.13
C PHE A 848 -0.99 5.80 25.25
N PHE A 849 -1.58 5.23 24.19
CA PHE A 849 -1.97 3.81 24.23
C PHE A 849 -0.79 2.85 24.17
N LEU A 850 0.33 3.24 23.55
CA LEU A 850 1.58 2.49 23.67
C LEU A 850 2.19 2.58 25.08
N LEU A 851 2.03 3.72 25.77
CA LEU A 851 2.39 3.85 27.18
C LEU A 851 1.53 2.92 28.04
N LEU A 852 0.21 2.92 27.81
CA LEU A 852 -0.72 2.03 28.50
C LEU A 852 -0.33 0.55 28.29
N ASP A 853 0.02 0.16 27.06
CA ASP A 853 0.52 -1.18 26.76
C ASP A 853 1.77 -1.54 27.59
N SER A 854 2.78 -0.65 27.61
CA SER A 854 4.00 -0.89 28.37
C SER A 854 3.76 -0.99 29.88
N LEU A 855 2.86 -0.16 30.43
CA LEU A 855 2.49 -0.21 31.85
C LEU A 855 1.77 -1.52 32.20
N VAL A 856 0.84 -1.96 31.34
CA VAL A 856 0.08 -3.20 31.54
C VAL A 856 0.95 -4.44 31.33
N CYS A 857 1.77 -4.51 30.29
CA CYS A 857 2.54 -5.72 29.99
C CYS A 857 3.75 -5.91 30.91
N GLU A 858 4.44 -4.82 31.27
CA GLU A 858 5.74 -4.92 31.97
C GLU A 858 5.63 -4.58 33.46
N TYR A 859 4.70 -3.70 33.85
CA TYR A 859 4.61 -3.15 35.20
C TYR A 859 3.30 -3.48 35.93
N PHE A 860 2.57 -4.51 35.48
CA PHE A 860 1.33 -4.94 36.12
C PHE A 860 1.48 -5.30 37.61
N HIS A 861 2.66 -5.72 38.05
CA HIS A 861 2.97 -5.96 39.46
C HIS A 861 2.81 -4.69 40.30
N PHE A 862 3.29 -3.55 39.81
CA PHE A 862 3.17 -2.26 40.48
C PHE A 862 1.75 -1.68 40.45
N ILE A 863 0.94 -2.06 39.46
CA ILE A 863 -0.49 -1.71 39.43
C ILE A 863 -1.27 -2.49 40.52
N SER A 864 -0.74 -3.62 40.98
CA SER A 864 -1.41 -4.48 41.97
C SER A 864 -0.83 -4.45 43.37
N GLU A 865 0.42 -4.01 43.52
CA GLU A 865 1.08 -3.91 44.81
C GLU A 865 0.55 -2.69 45.55
N SER A 866 0.08 -2.94 46.76
CA SER A 866 -0.62 -2.01 47.61
C SER A 866 0.29 -0.84 48.00
N ASP A 867 -0.06 0.37 47.58
CA ASP A 867 0.21 1.52 48.44
C ASP A 867 -0.64 1.31 49.72
N GLU A 868 -0.20 1.81 50.88
CA GLU A 868 -0.85 1.59 52.19
C GLU A 868 -2.34 2.04 52.29
N ASN A 869 -2.91 2.58 51.20
CA ASN A 869 -4.29 3.04 51.06
C ASN A 869 -5.04 2.35 49.90
N SER A 870 -5.88 1.36 50.23
CA SER A 870 -6.69 0.58 49.28
C SER A 870 -7.58 1.40 48.33
N LYS A 871 -7.98 2.62 48.70
CA LYS A 871 -8.83 3.50 47.87
C LYS A 871 -8.12 4.12 46.67
N ILE A 872 -6.80 4.33 46.76
CA ILE A 872 -6.03 4.96 45.68
C ILE A 872 -5.79 3.95 44.55
N ASP A 873 -5.61 2.68 44.89
CA ASP A 873 -5.37 1.61 43.93
C ASP A 873 -6.63 1.22 43.15
N GLU A 874 -7.81 1.26 43.79
CA GLU A 874 -9.10 1.12 43.08
C GLU A 874 -9.28 2.21 42.01
N ASN A 875 -8.92 3.46 42.31
CA ASN A 875 -9.01 4.57 41.35
C ASN A 875 -8.00 4.43 40.18
N LYS A 876 -6.79 3.90 40.43
CA LYS A 876 -5.81 3.63 39.37
C LYS A 876 -6.32 2.54 38.40
N ILE A 877 -6.90 1.47 38.92
CA ILE A 877 -7.44 0.37 38.09
C ILE A 877 -8.67 0.86 37.30
N GLU A 878 -9.56 1.61 37.95
CA GLU A 878 -10.75 2.16 37.29
C GLU A 878 -10.38 3.09 36.12
N THR A 879 -9.39 3.98 36.32
CA THR A 879 -8.91 4.87 35.24
C THR A 879 -8.27 4.11 34.07
N ILE A 880 -7.55 3.02 34.33
CA ILE A 880 -6.99 2.15 33.27
C ILE A 880 -8.12 1.45 32.48
N ILE A 881 -9.15 0.94 33.16
CA ILE A 881 -10.30 0.29 32.50
C ILE A 881 -11.05 1.30 31.62
N HIS A 882 -11.30 2.52 32.12
CA HIS A 882 -11.93 3.57 31.32
C HIS A 882 -11.07 3.95 30.10
N ALA A 883 -9.75 4.04 30.25
CA ALA A 883 -8.83 4.29 29.13
C ALA A 883 -8.86 3.15 28.09
N LEU A 884 -8.86 1.89 28.53
CA LEU A 884 -8.98 0.72 27.66
C LEU A 884 -10.32 0.73 26.90
N ASN A 885 -11.44 0.90 27.60
CA ASN A 885 -12.77 0.96 26.98
C ASN A 885 -12.87 2.07 25.93
N TRP A 886 -12.33 3.24 26.25
CA TRP A 886 -12.30 4.38 25.33
C TRP A 886 -11.39 4.09 24.11
N GLY A 887 -10.25 3.41 24.32
CA GLY A 887 -9.32 3.04 23.27
C GLY A 887 -9.84 2.01 22.25
N ILE A 888 -10.71 1.09 22.66
CA ILE A 888 -11.28 0.08 21.75
C ILE A 888 -12.27 0.75 20.78
N LYS A 889 -12.99 1.77 21.25
CA LYS A 889 -13.98 2.57 20.48
C LYS A 889 -13.34 3.55 19.49
N HIS A 890 -12.01 3.68 19.48
CA HIS A 890 -11.32 4.66 18.64
C HIS A 890 -11.56 4.43 17.14
N THR A 891 -11.70 5.51 16.36
CA THR A 891 -11.92 5.46 14.90
C THR A 891 -10.67 5.02 14.13
N GLU A 892 -9.48 5.44 14.59
CA GLU A 892 -8.21 4.96 14.03
C GLU A 892 -7.98 3.46 14.30
N LYS A 893 -7.84 2.71 13.19
CA LYS A 893 -7.68 1.25 13.20
C LYS A 893 -6.51 0.76 14.05
N ILE A 894 -5.38 1.46 14.00
CA ILE A 894 -4.14 1.07 14.68
C ILE A 894 -4.31 1.17 16.19
N ILE A 895 -4.91 2.27 16.68
CA ILE A 895 -5.19 2.49 18.10
C ILE A 895 -6.16 1.43 18.61
N SER A 896 -7.32 1.26 17.97
CA SER A 896 -8.32 0.26 18.36
C SER A 896 -7.75 -1.17 18.40
N LYS A 897 -6.87 -1.51 17.43
CA LYS A 897 -6.20 -2.81 17.39
C LYS A 897 -5.22 -3.01 18.53
N GLN A 898 -4.39 -2.01 18.80
CA GLN A 898 -3.40 -2.06 19.88
C GLN A 898 -4.10 -2.17 21.24
N THR A 899 -5.10 -1.31 21.50
CA THR A 899 -5.84 -1.27 22.77
C THR A 899 -6.63 -2.55 23.03
N SER A 900 -7.20 -3.16 21.99
CA SER A 900 -7.88 -4.45 22.12
C SER A 900 -6.91 -5.57 22.54
N LYS A 901 -5.68 -5.57 22.00
CA LYS A 901 -4.62 -6.49 22.43
C LYS A 901 -4.17 -6.21 23.86
N THR A 902 -3.98 -4.94 24.22
CA THR A 902 -3.60 -4.56 25.60
C THR A 902 -4.68 -4.96 26.60
N PHE A 903 -5.96 -4.93 26.20
CA PHE A 903 -7.04 -5.34 27.07
C PHE A 903 -7.08 -6.86 27.27
N LEU A 904 -6.81 -7.64 26.21
CA LEU A 904 -6.63 -9.09 26.32
C LEU A 904 -5.48 -9.47 27.26
N THR A 905 -4.32 -8.81 27.13
CA THR A 905 -3.18 -9.05 28.03
C THR A 905 -3.49 -8.63 29.47
N PHE A 906 -4.18 -7.50 29.66
CA PHE A 906 -4.67 -7.06 30.97
C PHE A 906 -5.56 -8.12 31.63
N LEU A 907 -6.56 -8.64 30.92
CA LEU A 907 -7.46 -9.69 31.44
C LEU A 907 -6.69 -10.98 31.75
N PHE A 908 -5.69 -11.35 30.95
CA PHE A 908 -4.85 -12.52 31.23
C PHE A 908 -3.99 -12.35 32.48
N LEU A 909 -3.42 -11.17 32.70
CA LEU A 909 -2.57 -10.89 33.86
C LEU A 909 -3.39 -10.80 35.17
N ILE A 910 -4.65 -10.37 35.09
CA ILE A 910 -5.58 -10.34 36.22
C ILE A 910 -5.86 -11.74 36.78
N LYS A 911 -5.92 -12.78 35.94
CA LYS A 911 -6.18 -14.19 36.36
C LYS A 911 -5.29 -14.69 37.49
N LYS A 912 -4.13 -14.07 37.68
CA LYS A 912 -3.13 -14.48 38.69
C LYS A 912 -3.27 -13.73 40.02
N LYS A 913 -4.26 -12.84 40.21
CA LYS A 913 -4.34 -11.93 41.36
C LYS A 913 -5.72 -11.90 42.03
N LYS A 914 -5.75 -11.59 43.33
CA LYS A 914 -6.97 -11.50 44.16
C LYS A 914 -7.99 -10.44 43.68
N LEU A 915 -7.57 -9.48 42.85
CA LEU A 915 -8.40 -8.41 42.30
C LEU A 915 -9.33 -8.85 41.16
N GLU A 916 -9.18 -10.08 40.66
CA GLU A 916 -9.98 -10.63 39.57
C GLU A 916 -11.49 -10.56 39.82
N ARG A 917 -11.91 -10.99 41.02
CA ARG A 917 -13.33 -11.01 41.40
C ARG A 917 -13.96 -9.61 41.42
N TYR A 918 -13.22 -8.59 41.85
CA TYR A 918 -13.71 -7.21 41.90
C TYR A 918 -14.01 -6.67 40.50
N ILE A 919 -13.12 -6.92 39.54
CA ILE A 919 -13.23 -6.39 38.18
C ILE A 919 -14.41 -7.03 37.44
N TYR A 920 -14.55 -8.36 37.50
CA TYR A 920 -15.66 -9.05 36.83
C TYR A 920 -17.03 -8.72 37.44
N ILE A 921 -17.13 -8.46 38.75
CA ILE A 921 -18.41 -8.08 39.37
C ILE A 921 -18.77 -6.63 39.02
N ARG A 922 -17.82 -5.68 39.13
CA ARG A 922 -18.12 -4.25 38.97
C ARG A 922 -18.24 -3.80 37.52
N PHE A 923 -17.37 -4.28 36.62
CA PHE A 923 -17.23 -3.74 35.26
C PHE A 923 -17.79 -4.64 34.16
N SER A 924 -18.29 -5.84 34.46
CA SER A 924 -18.79 -6.79 33.44
C SER A 924 -19.87 -6.22 32.54
N LYS A 925 -20.88 -5.55 33.11
CA LYS A 925 -21.96 -4.94 32.34
C LYS A 925 -21.44 -3.88 31.36
N GLN A 926 -20.51 -3.05 31.80
CA GLN A 926 -19.95 -1.96 30.98
C GLN A 926 -19.06 -2.52 29.85
N ILE A 927 -18.15 -3.44 30.18
CA ILE A 927 -17.23 -4.04 29.21
C ILE A 927 -17.99 -4.83 28.14
N LEU A 928 -18.96 -5.66 28.54
CA LEU A 928 -19.78 -6.43 27.59
C LEU A 928 -20.59 -5.53 26.66
N PHE A 929 -21.23 -4.49 27.20
CA PHE A 929 -21.96 -3.53 26.38
C PHE A 929 -21.04 -2.85 25.36
N ASP A 930 -19.89 -2.32 25.81
CA ASP A 930 -18.96 -1.61 24.95
C ASP A 930 -18.38 -2.52 23.85
N VAL A 931 -17.95 -3.74 24.19
CA VAL A 931 -17.40 -4.69 23.22
C VAL A 931 -18.45 -5.11 22.18
N ILE A 932 -19.70 -5.38 22.60
CA ILE A 932 -20.77 -5.76 21.67
C ILE A 932 -21.15 -4.58 20.77
N THR A 933 -21.20 -3.35 21.29
CA THR A 933 -21.46 -2.16 20.44
C THR A 933 -20.40 -1.96 19.35
N ILE A 934 -19.14 -2.27 19.65
CA ILE A 934 -18.03 -2.13 18.69
C ILE A 934 -18.04 -3.25 17.67
N ILE A 935 -18.33 -4.48 18.09
CA ILE A 935 -18.49 -5.61 17.15
C ILE A 935 -19.66 -5.36 16.20
N THR A 936 -20.68 -4.61 16.62
CA THR A 936 -21.86 -4.30 15.80
C THR A 936 -21.73 -3.01 14.97
N ASP A 937 -20.66 -2.23 15.15
CA ASP A 937 -20.39 -1.02 14.38
C ASP A 937 -19.64 -1.33 13.08
N LYS A 938 -20.12 -0.77 11.96
CA LYS A 938 -19.48 -0.91 10.64
C LYS A 938 -18.11 -0.24 10.58
N LEU A 939 -17.84 0.74 11.44
CA LEU A 939 -16.55 1.44 11.46
C LEU A 939 -15.39 0.56 11.95
N HIS A 940 -15.66 -0.47 12.75
CA HIS A 940 -14.64 -1.29 13.42
C HIS A 940 -14.45 -2.69 12.83
N ILE A 941 -15.06 -2.98 11.66
CA ILE A 941 -15.02 -4.31 10.99
C ILE A 941 -13.59 -4.83 10.81
N SER A 942 -12.60 -3.97 10.52
CA SER A 942 -11.21 -4.41 10.27
C SER A 942 -10.55 -5.08 11.48
N ASN A 943 -11.07 -4.86 12.69
CA ASN A 943 -10.52 -5.42 13.94
C ASN A 943 -11.42 -6.52 14.55
N LEU A 944 -12.45 -6.96 13.82
CA LEU A 944 -13.49 -7.86 14.34
C LEU A 944 -12.93 -9.16 14.94
N ILE A 945 -11.91 -9.76 14.32
CA ILE A 945 -11.23 -10.95 14.84
C ILE A 945 -10.82 -10.73 16.30
N ILE A 946 -10.11 -9.63 16.59
CA ILE A 946 -9.56 -9.35 17.93
C ILE A 946 -10.68 -9.03 18.92
N HIS A 947 -11.73 -8.31 18.49
CA HIS A 947 -12.88 -8.03 19.34
C HIS A 947 -13.65 -9.31 19.70
N CYS A 948 -13.80 -10.26 18.78
CA CYS A 948 -14.39 -11.58 19.05
C CYS A 948 -13.52 -12.39 20.03
N LYS A 949 -12.19 -12.37 19.89
CA LYS A 949 -11.28 -13.01 20.88
C LYS A 949 -11.46 -12.42 22.28
N LEU A 950 -11.58 -11.09 22.35
CA LEU A 950 -11.78 -10.37 23.60
C LEU A 950 -13.11 -10.72 24.25
N LEU A 951 -14.19 -10.74 23.47
CA LEU A 951 -15.50 -11.16 23.94
C LEU A 951 -15.48 -12.61 24.45
N PHE A 952 -14.88 -13.52 23.68
CA PHE A 952 -14.74 -14.93 24.07
C PHE A 952 -14.00 -15.08 25.39
N PHE A 953 -12.78 -14.51 25.47
CA PHE A 953 -11.95 -14.59 26.66
C PHE A 953 -12.63 -13.97 27.90
N PHE A 954 -13.34 -12.85 27.72
CA PHE A 954 -14.07 -12.22 28.81
C PHE A 954 -15.26 -13.09 29.28
N LEU A 955 -16.02 -13.66 28.35
CA LEU A 955 -17.16 -14.52 28.65
C LEU A 955 -16.74 -15.80 29.38
N GLU A 956 -15.71 -16.50 28.92
CA GLU A 956 -15.20 -17.71 29.57
C GLU A 956 -14.85 -17.47 31.05
N ASN A 957 -14.15 -16.37 31.35
CA ASN A 957 -13.73 -16.06 32.71
C ASN A 957 -14.88 -15.52 33.56
N SER A 958 -15.82 -14.79 32.95
CA SER A 958 -16.98 -14.25 33.68
C SER A 958 -17.89 -15.36 34.22
N LYS A 959 -17.97 -16.53 33.55
CA LYS A 959 -18.73 -17.71 34.01
C LYS A 959 -18.27 -18.25 35.37
N ILE A 960 -17.03 -17.95 35.78
CA ILE A 960 -16.48 -18.39 37.08
C ILE A 960 -17.05 -17.56 38.23
N TYR A 961 -17.39 -16.30 37.98
CA TYR A 961 -17.72 -15.32 39.03
C TYR A 961 -19.14 -14.76 38.96
N VAL A 962 -19.82 -14.89 37.82
CA VAL A 962 -21.16 -14.36 37.54
C VAL A 962 -22.06 -15.51 37.09
N ASP A 963 -23.27 -15.59 37.65
CA ASP A 963 -24.23 -16.64 37.29
C ASP A 963 -24.56 -16.63 35.79
N ASN A 964 -24.55 -17.82 35.18
CA ASN A 964 -24.88 -18.01 33.76
C ASN A 964 -26.29 -17.48 33.41
N VAL A 965 -27.23 -17.55 34.36
CA VAL A 965 -28.59 -17.03 34.19
C VAL A 965 -28.57 -15.49 34.08
N TYR A 966 -27.75 -14.83 34.91
CA TYR A 966 -27.59 -13.39 34.89
C TYR A 966 -26.88 -12.91 33.62
N LEU A 967 -25.82 -13.60 33.19
CA LEU A 967 -25.12 -13.31 31.93
C LEU A 967 -26.03 -13.45 30.72
N ASN A 968 -26.87 -14.49 30.68
CA ASN A 968 -27.84 -14.70 29.60
C ASN A 968 -28.88 -13.56 29.55
N PHE A 969 -29.45 -13.19 30.70
CA PHE A 969 -30.37 -12.05 30.78
C PHE A 969 -29.70 -10.74 30.34
N LEU A 970 -28.46 -10.52 30.76
CA LEU A 970 -27.70 -9.31 30.44
C LEU A 970 -27.40 -9.23 28.94
N LEU A 971 -26.93 -10.30 28.31
CA LEU A 971 -26.71 -10.36 26.86
C LEU A 971 -28.01 -10.15 26.09
N LYS A 972 -29.11 -10.80 26.48
CA LYS A 972 -30.43 -10.58 25.85
C LYS A 972 -30.86 -9.11 25.92
N SER A 973 -30.65 -8.47 27.07
CA SER A 973 -30.98 -7.05 27.25
C SER A 973 -30.12 -6.12 26.39
N ILE A 974 -28.85 -6.47 26.16
CA ILE A 974 -27.93 -5.70 25.33
C ILE A 974 -28.28 -5.87 23.85
N PHE A 975 -28.42 -7.11 23.38
CA PHE A 975 -28.81 -7.39 22.00
C PHE A 975 -30.19 -6.84 21.66
N GLY A 976 -31.16 -6.93 22.58
CA GLY A 976 -32.49 -6.37 22.37
C GLY A 976 -32.50 -4.84 22.24
N LYS A 977 -31.51 -4.15 22.83
CA LYS A 977 -31.31 -2.70 22.67
C LYS A 977 -30.55 -2.33 21.40
N ILE A 978 -29.68 -3.20 20.90
CA ILE A 978 -28.89 -2.93 19.69
C ILE A 978 -29.71 -3.31 18.45
N PHE A 979 -30.45 -4.41 18.51
CA PHE A 979 -31.23 -4.93 17.40
C PHE A 979 -32.72 -5.04 17.76
N PHE A 980 -33.44 -3.92 17.69
CA PHE A 980 -34.89 -3.88 17.96
C PHE A 980 -35.74 -4.70 16.97
N PHE A 981 -35.18 -5.04 15.80
CA PHE A 981 -35.87 -5.75 14.72
C PHE A 981 -35.64 -7.26 14.72
N MET A 982 -34.77 -7.80 15.59
CA MET A 982 -34.49 -9.24 15.60
C MET A 982 -35.57 -10.01 16.35
N ASP A 983 -35.95 -11.16 15.79
CA ASP A 983 -36.90 -12.07 16.39
C ASP A 983 -36.42 -12.59 17.75
N LYS A 984 -37.32 -12.60 18.75
CA LYS A 984 -37.00 -13.02 20.13
C LYS A 984 -36.45 -14.45 20.20
N LYS A 985 -36.95 -15.36 19.35
CA LYS A 985 -36.47 -16.75 19.27
C LYS A 985 -35.05 -16.84 18.69
N TYR A 986 -34.73 -15.99 17.72
CA TYR A 986 -33.39 -15.94 17.11
C TYR A 986 -32.39 -15.34 18.10
N LEU A 987 -32.76 -14.26 18.77
CA LEU A 987 -31.95 -13.61 19.81
C LEU A 987 -31.64 -14.60 20.96
N ASP A 988 -32.61 -15.41 21.35
CA ASP A 988 -32.42 -16.45 22.36
C ASP A 988 -31.43 -17.54 21.90
N LYS A 989 -31.55 -18.03 20.67
CA LYS A 989 -30.60 -19.01 20.10
C LYS A 989 -29.20 -18.42 19.93
N PHE A 990 -29.10 -17.16 19.49
CA PHE A 990 -27.84 -16.46 19.27
C PHE A 990 -27.07 -16.24 20.57
N VAL A 991 -27.76 -15.81 21.63
CA VAL A 991 -27.15 -15.66 22.97
C VAL A 991 -26.71 -17.02 23.53
N ILE A 992 -27.50 -18.08 23.30
CA ILE A 992 -27.10 -19.45 23.67
C ILE A 992 -25.85 -19.89 22.90
N LEU A 993 -25.76 -19.62 21.60
CA LEU A 993 -24.59 -19.93 20.76
C LEU A 993 -23.34 -19.16 21.21
N ILE A 994 -23.45 -17.89 21.56
CA ILE A 994 -22.32 -17.11 22.12
C ILE A 994 -21.87 -17.67 23.48
N LEU A 995 -22.82 -18.08 24.33
CA LEU A 995 -22.51 -18.64 25.64
C LEU A 995 -21.96 -20.08 25.56
N ILE A 996 -22.37 -20.88 24.59
CA ILE A 996 -21.94 -22.28 24.41
C ILE A 996 -20.72 -22.40 23.48
N GLY A 997 -20.52 -21.43 22.58
CA GLY A 997 -19.48 -21.43 21.56
C GLY A 997 -18.13 -21.77 22.16
N LYS A 998 -17.57 -22.90 21.71
CA LYS A 998 -16.32 -23.46 22.23
C LYS A 998 -15.07 -22.72 21.72
N ASP A 999 -15.20 -22.00 20.60
CA ASP A 999 -14.07 -21.39 19.89
C ASP A 999 -14.36 -19.96 19.41
N GLU A 1000 -13.31 -19.14 19.37
CA GLU A 1000 -13.30 -17.77 18.84
C GLU A 1000 -13.80 -17.68 17.38
N LYS A 1001 -13.59 -18.74 16.59
CA LYS A 1001 -14.00 -18.83 15.17
C LYS A 1001 -15.52 -18.86 15.00
N VAL A 1002 -16.22 -19.58 15.86
CA VAL A 1002 -17.69 -19.68 15.81
C VAL A 1002 -18.31 -18.32 16.12
N ILE A 1003 -17.77 -17.61 17.13
CA ILE A 1003 -18.22 -16.25 17.46
C ILE A 1003 -17.92 -15.30 16.30
N PHE A 1004 -16.74 -15.39 15.69
CA PHE A 1004 -16.38 -14.60 14.52
C PHE A 1004 -17.33 -14.84 13.34
N GLU A 1005 -17.63 -16.10 13.01
CA GLU A 1005 -18.57 -16.49 11.96
C GLU A 1005 -19.99 -16.00 12.25
N GLU A 1006 -20.46 -16.06 13.49
CA GLU A 1006 -21.78 -15.60 13.89
C GLU A 1006 -21.92 -14.07 13.91
N PHE A 1007 -20.87 -13.32 14.28
CA PHE A 1007 -20.90 -11.85 14.18
C PHE A 1007 -20.68 -11.34 12.75
N THR A 1008 -19.87 -12.03 11.95
CA THR A 1008 -19.78 -11.74 10.50
C THR A 1008 -21.12 -12.04 9.82
N LYS A 1009 -21.81 -13.13 10.20
CA LYS A 1009 -23.21 -13.36 9.87
C LYS A 1009 -24.04 -12.14 10.22
N ILE A 1010 -24.14 -11.68 11.47
CA ILE A 1010 -25.01 -10.54 11.82
C ILE A 1010 -24.64 -9.22 11.11
N LEU A 1011 -23.35 -8.90 10.99
CA LEU A 1011 -22.92 -7.66 10.32
C LEU A 1011 -23.20 -7.67 8.82
N ASN A 1012 -23.13 -8.84 8.19
CA ASN A 1012 -23.48 -9.05 6.79
C ASN A 1012 -25.00 -9.26 6.61
N LEU A 1013 -25.69 -9.81 7.62
CA LEU A 1013 -27.11 -10.12 7.70
C LEU A 1013 -27.87 -9.00 8.40
N ASN A 1014 -27.94 -7.84 7.77
CA ASN A 1014 -29.17 -7.08 7.86
C ASN A 1014 -30.15 -7.60 6.80
N ARG A 1015 -30.49 -8.90 6.80
CA ARG A 1015 -31.64 -9.53 6.09
C ARG A 1015 -31.55 -11.04 5.97
N ILE A 1016 -32.62 -11.69 6.40
CA ILE A 1016 -33.30 -12.90 5.90
C ILE A 1016 -33.61 -13.82 7.08
N ASP A 1017 -34.89 -14.15 7.19
CA ASP A 1017 -35.45 -15.04 8.19
C ASP A 1017 -34.90 -16.47 8.05
N PHE A 1018 -34.56 -17.06 9.19
CA PHE A 1018 -34.28 -18.48 9.34
C PHE A 1018 -35.58 -19.20 9.69
N GLU A 1019 -36.35 -19.65 8.69
CA GLU A 1019 -37.41 -20.64 8.94
C GLU A 1019 -37.14 -22.04 8.36
N GLU A 1020 -36.20 -22.24 7.43
CA GLU A 1020 -35.99 -23.58 6.86
C GLU A 1020 -34.52 -23.93 6.58
N SER A 1021 -33.75 -24.17 7.64
CA SER A 1021 -32.60 -25.08 7.57
C SER A 1021 -32.03 -25.35 8.97
N PHE A 1022 -32.71 -26.14 9.81
CA PHE A 1022 -32.09 -27.01 10.82
C PHE A 1022 -33.15 -28.00 11.30
N SER A 1023 -33.52 -28.90 10.38
CA SER A 1023 -34.13 -30.19 10.70
C SER A 1023 -33.32 -31.29 10.00
N SER A 1024 -32.08 -31.46 10.48
CA SER A 1024 -31.27 -32.68 10.43
C SER A 1024 -30.02 -32.46 11.26
#